data_AF-A0A2S5BGX2-F1
#
_entry.id   AF-A0A2S5BGX2-F1
#
_cell.length_a   1.000
_cell.length_b   1.000
_cell.length_c   1.000
_cell.angle_alpha   90.00
_cell.angle_beta   90.00
_cell.angle_gamma   90.00
#
_symmetry.space_group_name_H-M   'P 1'
#
loop_
_entity.id
_entity.type
_entity.pdbx_description
1 polymer ?
#
loop_
_entity_poly.entity_id
_entity_poly.type
_entity_poly.pdbx_seq_one_letter_code
_entity_poly.pdbx_strand_id
1 'polypeptide(L)'
;MSGIPQDRTRNICIVAHVDHGKSSLADGLLAANGIISSRLAGTIRYLDSREDEQERGITMESSAVSLRWRQPKQGTEAEEKPVLEDFKINLIDTPGHVDFSSEVSTASRLCDGAFVLVDAVEGVCTQTVTVLRTVYMSHLKPILVINKLDRLISEIKLSPIEAYHHLNRIIEDVNAVVGSFYSSERMEEDLRRYERSKAKGDAEADADAAAEDEPFEERDDSELYFDPAQGNVLFASALDGWAFRISRFAELYASKLGFSASNLNKVLWGEWYLDPKSKRVLSRKKMEATGKKLKPLFVQFVLENIWAVYDCVSLNNNPVKVDKIIATLGVKVRPQDLRAKDTRNLLLSIFSQWLPLAPAAFGAIIDKIPAPAAAQGFRIPRMLHPELGHLDDDVAPANKLERDMYSGSNADDAYRIAYVSKMFAVKTEDLPQNQRKQLTAEDMRARAKALKEAKEKKEAFIAEGKPDEAEAVMAAYHQANADALEEEKAAQSNGSDKEDALIGFARLYSGTIALGDSLYAVLPKYNADLAPSHPSNAKHLQPIKVENLFMMMGRELLAVKEVQAGNLFAIGGLEGIVLRNATLCGMGKDRQVKEGPQRDEDRGCLVNLAGVANTTPPIVRVALEPQDPSEMSKLIEGLRLLNQADPCVETLVQSTGEHVILTAGELHLERCLKDLRDRFAKIEITVSPPIVPFRETAVSVPDMAPPKTPNHPRGTIIGSVQSGLVTLTIRAQPMPAKVTTFLAANANTIKRIQRDRRSGKADDDADAATDVPEAAGVVSPEEFWPALEAVLQKAGREWSGLADQIWSFGPRRIGSNMLVDRTEGAPRSLRRRLERQAAIPSALQTPGGNSALSPPKTPAESDPSLGAEFAATEFAGEVDVSSLKKALTEVDLSAEAMDHLPDVRELDENLDTAFQLATNRGPLCAEPVVGMAYFLEAVELHAEDLDIATVRSRWSGVRGQLISAGQDAFRNGLLDWSPRLQLAMYSCDVQATGEVLGKVYGVVAKRKGRIVSEEMKEGTAFFTVSALLPVVESFGFADEIRTRTSGAASPQLVFHGYETLDQDPFWVPTTEEELEDLGEKADRENIAKKYMDSVRTRKGMAVDRKVVMFAEKQKTMKAA
;
A
#
# COMPACT_ATOMS: atom_id res chain seq x y z
N MET A 1 28.41 -12.29 13.58
CA MET A 1 27.33 -11.75 12.73
C MET A 1 27.83 -10.60 11.85
N SER A 2 28.56 -9.62 12.39
CA SER A 2 29.08 -8.46 11.63
C SER A 2 30.23 -8.76 10.66
N GLY A 3 31.02 -9.82 10.90
CA GLY A 3 32.15 -10.19 10.02
C GLY A 3 31.82 -11.14 8.87
N ILE A 4 30.53 -11.43 8.60
CA ILE A 4 30.14 -12.27 7.46
C ILE A 4 30.04 -11.38 6.21
N PRO A 5 30.79 -11.69 5.14
CA PRO A 5 30.75 -10.93 3.89
C PRO A 5 29.36 -10.81 3.24
N GLN A 6 29.16 -9.76 2.44
CA GLN A 6 27.90 -9.46 1.77
C GLN A 6 27.49 -10.55 0.75
N ASP A 7 28.44 -11.19 0.07
CA ASP A 7 28.21 -12.32 -0.86
C ASP A 7 27.59 -13.55 -0.17
N ARG A 8 27.74 -13.65 1.16
CA ARG A 8 27.19 -14.73 2.00
C ARG A 8 26.03 -14.28 2.89
N THR A 9 25.50 -13.10 2.62
CA THR A 9 24.28 -12.61 3.25
C THR A 9 23.09 -12.90 2.35
N ARG A 10 21.92 -13.24 2.90
CA ARG A 10 20.64 -13.39 2.19
C ARG A 10 19.54 -12.68 2.97
N ASN A 11 18.79 -11.81 2.32
CA ASN A 11 17.64 -11.13 2.93
C ASN A 11 16.36 -11.74 2.38
N ILE A 12 15.52 -12.29 3.25
CA ILE A 12 14.31 -13.01 2.83
C ILE A 12 13.12 -12.61 3.69
N CYS A 13 11.93 -12.59 3.09
CA CYS A 13 10.67 -12.55 3.84
C CYS A 13 9.89 -13.87 3.69
N ILE A 14 9.09 -14.20 4.71
CA ILE A 14 8.06 -15.24 4.61
C ILE A 14 6.75 -14.54 4.31
N VAL A 15 6.11 -14.88 3.18
CA VAL A 15 4.82 -14.32 2.77
C VAL A 15 3.83 -15.45 2.49
N ALA A 16 2.63 -15.33 3.04
CA ALA A 16 1.58 -16.33 2.88
C ALA A 16 0.23 -15.79 3.33
N HIS A 17 -0.83 -16.46 2.89
CA HIS A 17 -2.16 -16.36 3.49
C HIS A 17 -2.11 -16.72 4.99
N VAL A 18 -3.07 -16.19 5.76
CA VAL A 18 -3.37 -16.59 7.14
C VAL A 18 -3.40 -18.12 7.26
N ASP A 19 -2.87 -18.63 8.36
CA ASP A 19 -2.85 -20.06 8.70
C ASP A 19 -2.15 -21.02 7.72
N HIS A 20 -1.46 -20.55 6.66
CA HIS A 20 -0.61 -21.43 5.82
C HIS A 20 0.68 -21.93 6.53
N GLY A 21 0.85 -21.63 7.82
CA GLY A 21 1.94 -22.13 8.67
C GLY A 21 3.24 -21.32 8.63
N LYS A 22 3.15 -20.00 8.41
CA LYS A 22 4.29 -19.06 8.45
C LYS A 22 5.07 -19.12 9.76
N SER A 23 4.39 -18.85 10.87
CA SER A 23 5.02 -18.81 12.20
C SER A 23 5.59 -20.18 12.58
N SER A 24 4.94 -21.27 12.17
CA SER A 24 5.47 -22.63 12.40
C SER A 24 6.75 -22.91 11.60
N LEU A 25 6.81 -22.43 10.34
CA LEU A 25 8.03 -22.52 9.54
C LEU A 25 9.15 -21.67 10.15
N ALA A 26 8.86 -20.43 10.55
CA ALA A 26 9.81 -19.52 11.17
C ALA A 26 10.39 -20.10 12.47
N ASP A 27 9.54 -20.62 13.36
CA ASP A 27 9.95 -21.33 14.58
C ASP A 27 10.89 -22.51 14.27
N GLY A 28 10.60 -23.29 13.23
CA GLY A 28 11.47 -24.38 12.80
C GLY A 28 12.88 -23.92 12.40
N LEU A 29 13.00 -22.75 11.78
CA LEU A 29 14.30 -22.14 11.41
C LEU A 29 15.02 -21.55 12.64
N LEU A 30 14.28 -20.96 13.57
CA LEU A 30 14.81 -20.45 14.84
C LEU A 30 15.36 -21.56 15.72
N ALA A 31 14.66 -22.71 15.77
CA ALA A 31 15.08 -23.86 16.55
C ALA A 31 16.42 -24.43 16.08
N ALA A 32 16.66 -24.42 14.77
CA ALA A 32 17.94 -24.87 14.21
C ALA A 32 19.12 -23.96 14.57
N ASN A 33 18.86 -22.69 14.89
CA ASN A 33 19.86 -21.72 15.35
C ASN A 33 20.03 -21.70 16.88
N GLY A 34 19.29 -22.54 17.61
CA GLY A 34 19.35 -22.62 19.07
C GLY A 34 18.71 -21.45 19.81
N ILE A 35 17.93 -20.60 19.11
CA ILE A 35 17.19 -19.49 19.71
C ILE A 35 16.01 -20.04 20.54
N ILE A 36 15.32 -21.04 20.00
CA ILE A 36 14.26 -21.78 20.70
C ILE A 36 14.60 -23.27 20.75
N SER A 37 14.00 -24.00 21.69
CA SER A 37 14.15 -25.45 21.73
C SER A 37 13.33 -26.12 20.63
N SER A 38 13.84 -27.23 20.07
CA SER A 38 13.16 -27.97 19.00
C SER A 38 11.79 -28.55 19.37
N ARG A 39 11.51 -28.73 20.66
CA ARG A 39 10.19 -29.18 21.15
C ARG A 39 9.14 -28.08 21.15
N LEU A 40 9.59 -26.83 21.26
CA LEU A 40 8.74 -25.65 21.31
C LEU A 40 8.54 -25.03 19.92
N ALA A 41 9.27 -25.53 18.92
CA ALA A 41 9.12 -25.11 17.54
C ALA A 41 7.71 -25.45 17.02
N GLY A 42 7.03 -24.45 16.46
CA GLY A 42 5.71 -24.59 15.87
C GLY A 42 4.55 -24.34 16.83
N THR A 43 4.82 -24.16 18.13
CA THR A 43 3.80 -23.87 19.15
C THR A 43 3.96 -22.51 19.79
N ILE A 44 5.19 -22.03 20.02
CA ILE A 44 5.44 -20.76 20.70
C ILE A 44 5.17 -19.54 19.83
N ARG A 45 5.42 -19.63 18.51
CA ARG A 45 5.36 -18.48 17.58
C ARG A 45 6.24 -17.34 18.08
N TYR A 46 7.55 -17.59 18.15
CA TYR A 46 8.49 -16.73 18.86
C TYR A 46 8.53 -15.27 18.35
N LEU A 47 8.33 -15.08 17.04
CA LEU A 47 8.35 -13.78 16.37
C LEU A 47 7.06 -12.95 16.58
N ASP A 48 5.98 -13.60 17.01
CA ASP A 48 4.75 -12.94 17.46
C ASP A 48 5.01 -12.42 18.89
N SER A 49 5.55 -11.21 18.98
CA SER A 49 6.04 -10.64 20.25
C SER A 49 4.91 -10.06 21.10
N ARG A 50 3.79 -9.69 20.47
CA ARG A 50 2.67 -9.03 21.13
C ARG A 50 1.70 -10.04 21.74
N GLU A 51 1.05 -9.67 22.84
CA GLU A 51 0.11 -10.55 23.54
C GLU A 51 -1.16 -10.82 22.68
N ASP A 52 -1.65 -9.81 21.98
CA ASP A 52 -2.81 -9.92 21.09
C ASP A 52 -2.56 -10.81 19.87
N GLU A 53 -1.34 -10.83 19.33
CA GLU A 53 -0.94 -11.78 18.27
C GLU A 53 -1.00 -13.23 18.74
N GLN A 54 -0.50 -13.49 19.96
CA GLN A 54 -0.49 -14.83 20.56
C GLN A 54 -1.91 -15.31 20.88
N GLU A 55 -2.78 -14.44 21.41
CA GLU A 55 -4.18 -14.76 21.71
C GLU A 55 -4.98 -15.08 20.45
N ARG A 56 -4.82 -14.26 19.39
CA ARG A 56 -5.56 -14.44 18.13
C ARG A 56 -4.98 -15.53 17.25
N GLY A 57 -3.70 -15.87 17.45
CA GLY A 57 -2.98 -16.81 16.61
C GLY A 57 -2.77 -16.27 15.18
N ILE A 58 -2.54 -14.97 15.03
CA ILE A 58 -2.20 -14.33 13.75
C ILE A 58 -1.08 -13.31 13.94
N THR A 59 -0.14 -13.28 13.01
CA THR A 59 0.91 -12.25 12.96
C THR A 59 0.31 -10.95 12.45
N MET A 60 0.47 -9.88 13.23
CA MET A 60 -0.06 -8.54 12.94
C MET A 60 1.08 -7.55 12.66
N GLU A 61 2.25 -7.76 13.24
CA GLU A 61 3.42 -6.90 13.09
C GLU A 61 4.60 -7.67 12.48
N SER A 62 5.27 -7.05 11.52
CA SER A 62 6.46 -7.62 10.87
C SER A 62 7.67 -7.64 11.81
N SER A 63 8.26 -8.83 12.02
CA SER A 63 9.41 -9.06 12.91
C SER A 63 10.61 -9.60 12.13
N ALA A 64 11.81 -9.12 12.46
CA ALA A 64 13.05 -9.51 11.77
C ALA A 64 14.03 -10.25 12.70
N VAL A 65 14.68 -11.28 12.17
CA VAL A 65 15.71 -12.05 12.88
C VAL A 65 16.88 -12.34 11.96
N SER A 66 18.10 -12.19 12.47
CA SER A 66 19.31 -12.64 11.78
C SER A 66 19.68 -14.05 12.22
N LEU A 67 19.89 -14.96 11.26
CA LEU A 67 20.24 -16.36 11.48
C LEU A 67 21.62 -16.68 10.90
N ARG A 68 22.35 -17.60 11.53
CA ARG A 68 23.68 -18.04 11.07
C ARG A 68 23.60 -19.51 10.65
N TRP A 69 23.93 -19.79 9.40
CA TRP A 69 23.95 -21.14 8.86
C TRP A 69 25.37 -21.54 8.44
N ARG A 70 25.75 -22.81 8.69
CA ARG A 70 27.04 -23.36 8.24
C ARG A 70 26.79 -24.44 7.22
N GLN A 71 27.38 -24.29 6.04
CA GLN A 71 27.27 -25.26 4.96
C GLN A 71 28.67 -25.74 4.53
N PRO A 72 28.85 -27.03 4.22
CA PRO A 72 30.12 -27.51 3.65
C PRO A 72 30.34 -26.88 2.26
N LYS A 73 31.58 -26.43 2.01
CA LYS A 73 31.98 -25.85 0.73
C LYS A 73 31.88 -26.89 -0.39
N GLN A 74 31.26 -26.53 -1.52
CA GLN A 74 31.25 -27.38 -2.71
C GLN A 74 32.67 -27.49 -3.30
N GLY A 75 33.13 -28.71 -3.57
CA GLY A 75 34.38 -28.97 -4.30
C GLY A 75 35.59 -29.48 -3.49
N THR A 76 35.50 -29.66 -2.16
CA THR A 76 36.55 -30.34 -1.37
C THR A 76 36.21 -31.82 -1.15
N GLU A 77 36.23 -32.62 -2.21
CA GLU A 77 36.30 -34.09 -2.09
C GLU A 77 37.77 -34.53 -2.07
N ALA A 78 38.50 -34.29 -0.96
CA ALA A 78 39.83 -34.92 -0.76
C ALA A 78 40.48 -34.76 0.63
N GLU A 79 39.98 -33.94 1.56
CA GLU A 79 40.63 -33.77 2.88
C GLU A 79 39.68 -34.08 4.05
N GLU A 80 40.22 -34.74 5.09
CA GLU A 80 39.52 -35.40 6.20
C GLU A 80 38.66 -34.48 7.10
N LYS A 81 38.49 -33.18 6.78
CA LYS A 81 37.50 -32.30 7.40
C LYS A 81 36.89 -31.34 6.37
N PRO A 82 35.56 -31.35 6.16
CA PRO A 82 34.91 -30.40 5.24
C PRO A 82 35.11 -28.96 5.74
N VAL A 83 35.62 -28.08 4.87
CA VAL A 83 35.67 -26.65 5.15
C VAL A 83 34.24 -26.13 5.15
N LEU A 84 33.77 -25.62 6.29
CA LEU A 84 32.44 -25.05 6.45
C LEU A 84 32.46 -23.56 6.12
N GLU A 85 31.54 -23.12 5.27
CA GLU A 85 31.27 -21.71 5.00
C GLU A 85 30.12 -21.22 5.87
N ASP A 86 30.32 -20.06 6.51
CA ASP A 86 29.30 -19.37 7.30
C ASP A 86 28.47 -18.44 6.40
N PHE A 87 27.15 -18.58 6.48
CA PHE A 87 26.16 -17.72 5.84
C PHE A 87 25.34 -16.97 6.88
N LYS A 88 24.94 -15.75 6.53
CA LYS A 88 24.01 -14.92 7.32
C LYS A 88 22.68 -14.82 6.56
N ILE A 89 21.58 -15.17 7.22
CA ILE A 89 20.24 -15.14 6.64
C ILE A 89 19.40 -14.21 7.49
N ASN A 90 19.03 -13.06 6.94
CA ASN A 90 18.10 -12.15 7.57
C ASN A 90 16.69 -12.54 7.14
N LEU A 91 15.88 -12.96 8.11
CA LEU A 91 14.53 -13.44 7.93
C LEU A 91 13.55 -12.40 8.47
N ILE A 92 12.62 -11.95 7.63
CA ILE A 92 11.48 -11.13 8.05
C ILE A 92 10.22 -11.99 8.01
N ASP A 93 9.54 -12.13 9.15
CA ASP A 93 8.21 -12.70 9.20
C ASP A 93 7.18 -11.59 8.96
N THR A 94 6.31 -11.79 7.96
CA THR A 94 5.35 -10.77 7.53
C THR A 94 3.92 -11.18 7.91
N PRO A 95 3.05 -10.22 8.23
CA PRO A 95 1.70 -10.53 8.63
C PRO A 95 0.93 -11.22 7.51
N GLY A 96 0.07 -12.15 7.93
CA GLY A 96 -0.70 -12.99 7.01
C GLY A 96 -2.04 -12.44 6.61
N HIS A 97 -2.51 -11.38 7.26
CA HIS A 97 -3.87 -10.87 7.11
C HIS A 97 -3.89 -9.69 6.13
N VAL A 98 -4.97 -9.56 5.35
CA VAL A 98 -5.10 -8.52 4.31
C VAL A 98 -5.06 -7.09 4.85
N ASP A 99 -5.61 -6.87 6.05
CA ASP A 99 -5.57 -5.58 6.76
C ASP A 99 -4.14 -5.07 7.03
N PHE A 100 -3.14 -5.94 7.01
CA PHE A 100 -1.72 -5.58 7.24
C PHE A 100 -0.89 -5.71 5.96
N SER A 101 -1.52 -5.66 4.78
CA SER A 101 -0.84 -5.72 3.47
C SER A 101 0.20 -4.62 3.26
N SER A 102 -0.02 -3.44 3.86
CA SER A 102 0.95 -2.33 3.92
C SER A 102 2.27 -2.74 4.60
N GLU A 103 2.20 -3.53 5.67
CA GLU A 103 3.38 -4.08 6.33
C GLU A 103 4.11 -5.11 5.47
N VAL A 104 3.36 -5.95 4.75
CA VAL A 104 3.96 -6.92 3.82
C VAL A 104 4.72 -6.20 2.70
N SER A 105 4.14 -5.12 2.15
CA SER A 105 4.74 -4.30 1.08
C SER A 105 5.97 -3.51 1.57
N THR A 106 5.93 -2.96 2.78
CA THR A 106 7.09 -2.25 3.35
C THR A 106 8.23 -3.21 3.68
N ALA A 107 7.92 -4.42 4.18
CA ALA A 107 8.90 -5.47 4.44
C ALA A 107 9.50 -6.06 3.14
N SER A 108 8.70 -6.27 2.10
CA SER A 108 9.16 -6.85 0.83
C SER A 108 10.25 -6.00 0.15
N ARG A 109 10.19 -4.66 0.29
CA ARG A 109 11.22 -3.75 -0.22
C ARG A 109 12.60 -3.99 0.40
N LEU A 110 12.65 -4.45 1.65
CA LEU A 110 13.91 -4.73 2.36
C LEU A 110 14.52 -6.08 1.99
N CYS A 111 13.73 -7.05 1.53
CA CYS A 111 14.19 -8.41 1.23
C CYS A 111 14.66 -8.56 -0.21
N ASP A 112 15.44 -9.59 -0.55
CA ASP A 112 15.90 -9.91 -1.92
C ASP A 112 15.19 -11.15 -2.51
N GLY A 113 14.61 -11.98 -1.64
CA GLY A 113 13.76 -13.10 -2.03
C GLY A 113 12.62 -13.33 -1.04
N ALA A 114 11.70 -14.20 -1.41
CA ALA A 114 10.54 -14.52 -0.58
C ALA A 114 10.30 -16.04 -0.53
N PHE A 115 9.95 -16.54 0.65
CA PHE A 115 9.23 -17.80 0.75
C PHE A 115 7.74 -17.54 0.57
N VAL A 116 7.15 -18.15 -0.44
CA VAL A 116 5.71 -18.09 -0.70
C VAL A 116 5.09 -19.40 -0.20
N LEU A 117 4.34 -19.36 0.90
CA LEU A 117 3.75 -20.58 1.47
C LEU A 117 2.33 -20.81 0.96
N VAL A 118 2.09 -22.04 0.50
CA VAL A 118 0.79 -22.52 0.06
C VAL A 118 0.42 -23.77 0.86
N ASP A 119 -0.76 -23.80 1.47
CA ASP A 119 -1.26 -24.98 2.15
C ASP A 119 -1.60 -26.07 1.12
N ALA A 120 -1.07 -27.28 1.32
CA ALA A 120 -1.32 -28.42 0.46
C ALA A 120 -2.81 -28.81 0.38
N VAL A 121 -3.64 -28.47 1.36
CA VAL A 121 -5.07 -28.78 1.39
C VAL A 121 -5.90 -27.68 0.73
N GLU A 122 -5.65 -26.42 1.10
CA GLU A 122 -6.45 -25.27 0.64
C GLU A 122 -6.07 -24.82 -0.78
N GLY A 123 -4.81 -25.03 -1.16
CA GLY A 123 -4.26 -24.65 -2.45
C GLY A 123 -4.12 -23.14 -2.62
N VAL A 124 -4.29 -22.67 -3.87
CA VAL A 124 -4.21 -21.24 -4.20
C VAL A 124 -5.52 -20.55 -3.83
N CYS A 125 -5.42 -19.53 -2.98
CA CYS A 125 -6.54 -18.71 -2.51
C CYS A 125 -6.41 -17.29 -3.07
N THR A 126 -7.47 -16.49 -2.96
CA THR A 126 -7.51 -15.08 -3.37
C THR A 126 -6.39 -14.26 -2.74
N GLN A 127 -6.15 -14.42 -1.43
CA GLN A 127 -5.00 -13.79 -0.79
C GLN A 127 -3.65 -14.33 -1.27
N THR A 128 -3.56 -15.61 -1.66
CA THR A 128 -2.33 -16.15 -2.27
C THR A 128 -2.01 -15.40 -3.55
N VAL A 129 -3.02 -15.03 -4.36
CA VAL A 129 -2.85 -14.19 -5.55
C VAL A 129 -2.32 -12.80 -5.18
N THR A 130 -2.88 -12.15 -4.15
CA THR A 130 -2.39 -10.84 -3.68
C THR A 130 -0.96 -10.90 -3.14
N VAL A 131 -0.61 -11.98 -2.44
CA VAL A 131 0.75 -12.24 -1.95
C VAL A 131 1.72 -12.44 -3.11
N LEU A 132 1.36 -13.28 -4.10
CA LEU A 132 2.16 -13.50 -5.29
C LEU A 132 2.34 -12.20 -6.10
N ARG A 133 1.28 -11.39 -6.23
CA ARG A 133 1.32 -10.08 -6.86
C ARG A 133 2.30 -9.15 -6.13
N THR A 134 2.24 -9.10 -4.81
CA THR A 134 3.15 -8.26 -4.00
C THR A 134 4.61 -8.67 -4.20
N VAL A 135 4.89 -9.97 -4.21
CA VAL A 135 6.23 -10.54 -4.45
C VAL A 135 6.73 -10.23 -5.87
N TYR A 136 5.84 -10.36 -6.86
CA TYR A 136 6.10 -10.04 -8.27
C TYR A 136 6.39 -8.55 -8.48
N MET A 137 5.54 -7.66 -7.96
CA MET A 137 5.73 -6.19 -8.05
C MET A 137 6.96 -5.70 -7.26
N SER A 138 7.37 -6.42 -6.22
CA SER A 138 8.56 -6.08 -5.42
C SER A 138 9.87 -6.67 -6.00
N HIS A 139 9.79 -7.35 -7.15
CA HIS A 139 10.90 -8.03 -7.82
C HIS A 139 11.71 -8.93 -6.88
N LEU A 140 11.03 -9.72 -6.06
CA LEU A 140 11.69 -10.69 -5.18
C LEU A 140 11.85 -12.01 -5.91
N LYS A 141 12.99 -12.70 -5.73
CA LYS A 141 13.12 -14.09 -6.22
C LYS A 141 12.27 -15.01 -5.33
N PRO A 142 11.20 -15.63 -5.84
CA PRO A 142 10.31 -16.42 -5.02
C PRO A 142 10.77 -17.88 -4.92
N ILE A 143 10.56 -18.49 -3.76
CA ILE A 143 10.65 -19.94 -3.55
C ILE A 143 9.30 -20.40 -3.03
N LEU A 144 8.64 -21.30 -3.76
CA LEU A 144 7.35 -21.86 -3.38
C LEU A 144 7.54 -22.92 -2.30
N VAL A 145 6.83 -22.79 -1.19
CA VAL A 145 6.81 -23.77 -0.10
C VAL A 145 5.40 -24.34 -0.01
N ILE A 146 5.22 -25.58 -0.44
CA ILE A 146 3.96 -26.31 -0.25
C ILE A 146 4.03 -26.91 1.15
N ASN A 147 3.25 -26.37 2.07
CA ASN A 147 3.26 -26.71 3.49
C ASN A 147 2.04 -27.57 3.86
N LYS A 148 2.06 -28.14 5.07
CA LYS A 148 1.01 -29.00 5.62
C LYS A 148 0.72 -30.27 4.82
N LEU A 149 1.76 -30.85 4.19
CA LEU A 149 1.63 -32.12 3.48
C LEU A 149 1.12 -33.27 4.36
N ASP A 150 1.35 -33.20 5.67
CA ASP A 150 0.84 -34.15 6.66
C ASP A 150 -0.69 -34.28 6.63
N ARG A 151 -1.42 -33.19 6.37
CA ARG A 151 -2.90 -33.18 6.32
C ARG A 151 -3.45 -33.96 5.13
N LEU A 152 -2.72 -34.03 4.01
CA LEU A 152 -3.09 -34.89 2.89
C LEU A 152 -3.11 -36.38 3.29
N ILE A 153 -2.27 -36.75 4.25
CA ILE A 153 -2.10 -38.12 4.73
C ILE A 153 -3.06 -38.43 5.88
N SER A 154 -3.14 -37.56 6.88
CA SER A 154 -3.85 -37.81 8.13
C SER A 154 -5.34 -37.43 8.07
N GLU A 155 -5.66 -36.28 7.46
CA GLU A 155 -7.02 -35.73 7.41
C GLU A 155 -7.76 -36.21 6.15
N ILE A 156 -7.24 -35.89 4.96
CA ILE A 156 -7.88 -36.23 3.68
C ILE A 156 -7.69 -37.72 3.34
N LYS A 157 -6.59 -38.32 3.81
CA LYS A 157 -6.22 -39.73 3.56
C LYS A 157 -6.13 -40.08 2.08
N LEU A 158 -5.55 -39.18 1.28
CA LEU A 158 -5.26 -39.44 -0.12
C LEU A 158 -4.26 -40.58 -0.27
N SER A 159 -4.36 -41.34 -1.35
CA SER A 159 -3.29 -42.25 -1.76
C SER A 159 -2.08 -41.44 -2.29
N PRO A 160 -0.85 -42.00 -2.26
CA PRO A 160 0.34 -41.31 -2.77
C PRO A 160 0.22 -40.84 -4.23
N ILE A 161 -0.54 -41.55 -5.06
CA ILE A 161 -0.75 -41.17 -6.47
C ILE A 161 -1.73 -40.00 -6.59
N GLU A 162 -2.82 -40.00 -5.83
CA GLU A 162 -3.77 -38.88 -5.79
C GLU A 162 -3.11 -37.63 -5.23
N ALA A 163 -2.29 -37.77 -4.19
CA ALA A 163 -1.51 -36.68 -3.62
C ALA A 163 -0.52 -36.09 -4.63
N TYR A 164 0.15 -36.91 -5.46
CA TYR A 164 1.01 -36.43 -6.53
C TYR A 164 0.25 -35.58 -7.56
N HIS A 165 -0.90 -36.07 -8.04
CA HIS A 165 -1.74 -35.30 -8.96
C HIS A 165 -2.26 -34.00 -8.32
N HIS A 166 -2.53 -34.01 -7.02
CA HIS A 166 -2.93 -32.82 -6.27
C HIS A 166 -1.80 -31.79 -6.16
N LEU A 167 -0.58 -32.24 -5.83
CA LEU A 167 0.59 -31.36 -5.76
C LEU A 167 0.95 -30.75 -7.12
N ASN A 168 0.82 -31.51 -8.22
CA ASN A 168 0.98 -30.97 -9.58
C ASN A 168 -0.01 -29.84 -9.86
N ARG A 169 -1.30 -30.06 -9.56
CA ARG A 169 -2.34 -29.04 -9.75
C ARG A 169 -2.05 -27.76 -8.98
N ILE A 170 -1.63 -27.85 -7.71
CA ILE A 170 -1.25 -26.67 -6.93
C ILE A 170 -0.14 -25.88 -7.61
N ILE A 171 0.88 -26.54 -8.14
CA ILE A 171 2.00 -25.87 -8.83
C ILE A 171 1.53 -25.25 -10.14
N GLU A 172 0.68 -25.95 -10.90
CA GLU A 172 0.06 -25.44 -12.13
C GLU A 172 -0.79 -24.20 -11.85
N ASP A 173 -1.62 -24.20 -10.80
CA ASP A 173 -2.45 -23.06 -10.39
C ASP A 173 -1.59 -21.85 -10.01
N VAL A 174 -0.52 -22.06 -9.23
CA VAL A 174 0.41 -20.97 -8.88
C VAL A 174 1.08 -20.42 -10.15
N ASN A 175 1.54 -21.28 -11.05
CA ASN A 175 2.17 -20.87 -12.30
C ASN A 175 1.20 -20.14 -13.24
N ALA A 176 -0.08 -20.53 -13.27
CA ALA A 176 -1.11 -19.84 -14.04
C ALA A 176 -1.34 -18.42 -13.51
N VAL A 177 -1.36 -18.24 -12.18
CA VAL A 177 -1.46 -16.92 -11.56
C VAL A 177 -0.24 -16.05 -11.92
N VAL A 178 0.98 -16.59 -11.78
CA VAL A 178 2.20 -15.84 -12.11
C VAL A 178 2.27 -15.51 -13.60
N GLY A 179 1.89 -16.45 -14.47
CA GLY A 179 1.79 -16.22 -15.92
C GLY A 179 0.75 -15.16 -16.29
N SER A 180 -0.33 -15.02 -15.51
CA SER A 180 -1.33 -13.95 -15.70
C SER A 180 -0.75 -12.55 -15.45
N PHE A 181 0.15 -12.40 -14.47
CA PHE A 181 0.83 -11.14 -14.20
C PHE A 181 1.82 -10.78 -15.30
N TYR A 182 2.63 -11.75 -15.73
CA TYR A 182 3.59 -11.57 -16.81
C TYR A 182 2.91 -11.21 -18.14
N SER A 183 1.83 -11.92 -18.49
CA SER A 183 1.07 -11.63 -19.71
C SER A 183 0.40 -10.25 -19.68
N SER A 184 -0.16 -9.84 -18.54
CA SER A 184 -0.76 -8.51 -18.37
C SER A 184 0.27 -7.40 -18.58
N GLU A 185 1.44 -7.53 -17.96
CA GLU A 185 2.51 -6.55 -18.05
C GLU A 185 3.12 -6.48 -19.45
N ARG A 186 3.35 -7.64 -20.08
CA ARG A 186 3.84 -7.70 -21.45
C ARG A 186 2.88 -7.02 -22.43
N MET A 187 1.57 -7.18 -22.25
CA MET A 187 0.58 -6.45 -23.06
C MET A 187 0.68 -4.93 -22.86
N GLU A 188 0.91 -4.46 -21.63
CA GLU A 188 1.13 -3.04 -21.36
C GLU A 188 2.40 -2.52 -22.02
N GLU A 189 3.48 -3.30 -22.00
CA GLU A 189 4.75 -2.92 -22.61
C GLU A 189 4.68 -2.90 -24.14
N ASP A 190 4.05 -3.89 -24.77
CA ASP A 190 3.78 -3.91 -26.20
C ASP A 190 2.98 -2.66 -26.61
N LEU A 191 1.99 -2.26 -25.79
CA LEU A 191 1.22 -1.03 -25.99
C LEU A 191 2.13 0.21 -25.89
N ARG A 192 2.96 0.32 -24.84
CA ARG A 192 3.91 1.44 -24.66
C ARG A 192 4.94 1.51 -25.79
N ARG A 193 5.42 0.37 -26.27
CA ARG A 193 6.37 0.28 -27.39
C ARG A 193 5.72 0.78 -28.68
N TYR A 194 4.47 0.39 -28.93
CA TYR A 194 3.67 0.89 -30.05
C TYR A 194 3.41 2.39 -29.94
N GLU A 195 3.12 2.91 -28.74
CA GLU A 195 2.96 4.35 -28.51
C GLU A 195 4.27 5.11 -28.77
N ARG A 196 5.42 4.60 -28.31
CA ARG A 196 6.74 5.20 -28.57
C ARG A 196 7.11 5.20 -30.05
N SER A 197 6.81 4.11 -30.78
CA SER A 197 7.10 4.05 -32.22
C SER A 197 6.20 5.01 -33.01
N LYS A 198 4.93 5.13 -32.62
CA LYS A 198 3.99 6.10 -33.20
C LYS A 198 4.41 7.55 -32.91
N ALA A 199 4.82 7.85 -31.68
CA ALA A 199 5.30 9.18 -31.28
C ALA A 199 6.61 9.59 -32.01
N LYS A 200 7.49 8.62 -32.32
CA LYS A 200 8.67 8.86 -33.17
C LYS A 200 8.29 9.03 -34.64
N GLY A 201 7.28 8.32 -35.13
CA GLY A 201 6.78 8.42 -36.51
C GLY A 201 6.21 9.80 -36.87
N ASP A 202 5.69 10.55 -35.90
CA ASP A 202 5.21 11.93 -36.13
C ASP A 202 6.32 13.01 -36.11
N ALA A 203 7.55 12.65 -35.72
CA ALA A 203 8.70 13.58 -35.65
C ALA A 203 9.65 13.51 -36.86
N GLU A 204 9.62 12.43 -37.65
CA GLU A 204 10.45 12.25 -38.85
C GLU A 204 9.59 11.83 -40.06
N ALA A 205 8.83 12.78 -40.61
CA ALA A 205 8.27 12.67 -41.94
C ALA A 205 9.32 13.08 -43.00
N ASP A 206 10.32 12.21 -43.22
CA ASP A 206 11.07 12.00 -44.48
C ASP A 206 12.44 11.38 -44.20
N ALA A 207 12.49 10.05 -44.10
CA ALA A 207 13.50 9.16 -44.71
C ALA A 207 13.39 7.75 -44.12
N ASP A 208 13.44 6.76 -44.99
CA ASP A 208 13.57 5.33 -44.72
C ASP A 208 12.34 4.58 -44.17
N ALA A 209 11.47 4.24 -45.13
CA ALA A 209 10.58 3.07 -45.09
C ALA A 209 11.37 1.74 -45.13
N ALA A 210 12.34 1.58 -44.22
CA ALA A 210 13.14 0.36 -44.07
C ALA A 210 13.67 0.16 -42.63
N ALA A 211 12.98 0.68 -41.61
CA ALA A 211 13.24 0.29 -40.22
C ALA A 211 12.60 -1.07 -39.94
N GLU A 212 13.41 -2.10 -40.21
CA GLU A 212 13.40 -3.48 -39.72
C GLU A 212 12.27 -3.83 -38.73
N ASP A 213 11.42 -4.77 -39.14
CA ASP A 213 10.72 -5.68 -38.21
C ASP A 213 11.79 -6.30 -37.30
N GLU A 214 12.03 -5.72 -36.12
CA GLU A 214 12.81 -6.41 -35.10
C GLU A 214 12.13 -7.76 -34.85
N PRO A 215 12.85 -8.88 -35.04
CA PRO A 215 12.26 -10.20 -34.88
C PRO A 215 11.72 -10.33 -33.45
N PHE A 216 10.51 -10.88 -33.35
CA PHE A 216 9.91 -11.32 -32.10
C PHE A 216 10.86 -12.29 -31.39
N GLU A 217 11.66 -11.80 -30.45
CA GLU A 217 12.39 -12.66 -29.53
C GLU A 217 11.40 -13.16 -28.47
N GLU A 218 11.03 -14.45 -28.56
CA GLU A 218 10.47 -15.17 -27.43
C GLU A 218 11.53 -15.17 -26.32
N ARG A 219 11.41 -14.20 -25.40
CA ARG A 219 12.22 -14.18 -24.19
C ARG A 219 11.85 -15.37 -23.31
N ASP A 220 12.88 -16.06 -22.84
CA ASP A 220 12.75 -17.25 -22.01
C ASP A 220 12.18 -16.88 -20.63
N ASP A 221 10.90 -17.17 -20.41
CA ASP A 221 10.19 -16.95 -19.14
C ASP A 221 10.33 -18.14 -18.17
N SER A 222 11.17 -19.14 -18.51
CA SER A 222 11.38 -20.35 -17.70
C SER A 222 11.85 -20.09 -16.27
N GLU A 223 12.47 -18.92 -16.02
CA GLU A 223 12.94 -18.51 -14.69
C GLU A 223 11.84 -18.04 -13.75
N LEU A 224 10.66 -17.73 -14.29
CA LEU A 224 9.52 -17.21 -13.55
C LEU A 224 8.70 -18.35 -12.92
N TYR A 225 8.62 -19.50 -13.58
CA TYR A 225 7.77 -20.60 -13.18
C TYR A 225 8.38 -21.48 -12.08
N PHE A 226 7.51 -21.99 -11.22
CA PHE A 226 7.86 -22.95 -10.18
C PHE A 226 7.96 -24.36 -10.76
N ASP A 227 9.13 -24.97 -10.61
CA ASP A 227 9.41 -26.36 -11.00
C ASP A 227 10.28 -27.04 -9.92
N PRO A 228 9.75 -28.08 -9.25
CA PRO A 228 10.52 -28.83 -8.26
C PRO A 228 11.86 -29.38 -8.76
N ALA A 229 12.02 -29.66 -10.06
CA ALA A 229 13.28 -30.11 -10.64
C ALA A 229 14.34 -28.99 -10.68
N GLN A 230 13.92 -27.73 -10.85
CA GLN A 230 14.81 -26.57 -10.74
C GLN A 230 15.21 -26.30 -9.28
N GLY A 231 14.45 -26.79 -8.30
CA GLY A 231 14.73 -26.61 -6.87
C GLY A 231 14.21 -25.29 -6.28
N ASN A 232 13.30 -24.60 -6.97
CA ASN A 232 12.55 -23.44 -6.48
C ASN A 232 11.21 -23.84 -5.79
N VAL A 233 10.95 -25.14 -5.61
CA VAL A 233 9.82 -25.67 -4.83
C VAL A 233 10.32 -26.51 -3.67
N LEU A 234 9.76 -26.27 -2.48
CA LEU A 234 10.00 -27.00 -1.25
C LEU A 234 8.72 -27.67 -0.78
N PHE A 235 8.78 -28.96 -0.46
CA PHE A 235 7.66 -29.68 0.16
C PHE A 235 7.92 -29.78 1.65
N ALA A 236 6.96 -29.35 2.47
CA ALA A 236 7.13 -29.22 3.90
C ALA A 236 5.91 -29.69 4.71
N SER A 237 6.19 -30.15 5.92
CA SER A 237 5.30 -30.07 7.06
C SER A 237 6.06 -29.35 8.17
N ALA A 238 5.86 -28.04 8.27
CA ALA A 238 6.51 -27.23 9.30
C ALA A 238 6.11 -27.69 10.72
N LEU A 239 4.87 -28.15 10.86
CA LEU A 239 4.29 -28.60 12.12
C LEU A 239 4.89 -29.93 12.58
N ASP A 240 5.23 -30.84 11.66
CA ASP A 240 5.96 -32.09 11.98
C ASP A 240 7.49 -31.95 11.77
N GLY A 241 7.99 -30.73 11.56
CA GLY A 241 9.41 -30.40 11.57
C GLY A 241 10.23 -30.93 10.40
N TRP A 242 9.62 -31.23 9.25
CA TRP A 242 10.34 -31.70 8.06
C TRP A 242 10.05 -30.92 6.79
N ALA A 243 11.06 -30.88 5.92
CA ALA A 243 10.93 -30.44 4.55
C ALA A 243 11.99 -31.10 3.67
N PHE A 244 11.72 -31.12 2.37
CA PHE A 244 12.67 -31.64 1.40
C PHE A 244 12.56 -30.93 0.04
N ARG A 245 13.70 -30.90 -0.64
CA ARG A 245 13.79 -30.67 -2.08
C ARG A 245 14.02 -32.00 -2.79
N ILE A 246 13.69 -32.06 -4.07
CA ILE A 246 13.87 -33.27 -4.88
C ILE A 246 15.37 -33.64 -5.00
N SER A 247 16.25 -32.65 -4.99
CA SER A 247 17.71 -32.84 -5.00
C SER A 247 18.19 -33.76 -3.88
N ARG A 248 17.59 -33.67 -2.68
CA ARG A 248 17.96 -34.51 -1.55
C ARG A 248 17.70 -35.99 -1.85
N PHE A 249 16.56 -36.31 -2.44
CA PHE A 249 16.23 -37.68 -2.83
C PHE A 249 17.04 -38.14 -4.04
N ALA A 250 17.37 -37.24 -4.96
CA ALA A 250 18.26 -37.54 -6.08
C ALA A 250 19.64 -37.99 -5.57
N GLU A 251 20.23 -37.29 -4.60
CA GLU A 251 21.50 -37.67 -3.96
C GLU A 251 21.40 -39.02 -3.22
N LEU A 252 20.32 -39.23 -2.44
CA LEU A 252 20.11 -40.45 -1.67
C LEU A 252 19.97 -41.70 -2.55
N TYR A 253 19.34 -41.57 -3.72
CA TYR A 253 19.08 -42.69 -4.63
C TYR A 253 20.09 -42.82 -5.77
N ALA A 254 20.86 -41.77 -6.10
CA ALA A 254 21.90 -41.82 -7.14
C ALA A 254 22.88 -42.97 -6.91
N SER A 255 23.43 -43.07 -5.70
CA SER A 255 24.38 -44.13 -5.31
C SER A 255 23.76 -45.52 -5.32
N LYS A 256 22.47 -45.64 -4.92
CA LYS A 256 21.75 -46.92 -4.85
C LYS A 256 21.34 -47.46 -6.22
N LEU A 257 20.95 -46.57 -7.13
CA LEU A 257 20.43 -46.92 -8.46
C LEU A 257 21.52 -46.93 -9.54
N GLY A 258 22.68 -46.32 -9.28
CA GLY A 258 23.76 -46.19 -10.24
C GLY A 258 23.54 -45.09 -11.29
N PHE A 259 22.75 -44.06 -10.97
CA PHE A 259 22.53 -42.88 -11.81
C PHE A 259 23.30 -41.68 -11.27
N SER A 260 23.65 -40.71 -12.12
CA SER A 260 24.14 -39.40 -11.68
C SER A 260 23.02 -38.63 -10.96
N ALA A 261 23.32 -37.98 -9.83
CA ALA A 261 22.35 -37.20 -9.06
C ALA A 261 21.66 -36.09 -9.90
N SER A 262 22.41 -35.41 -10.78
CA SER A 262 21.85 -34.36 -11.66
C SER A 262 20.78 -34.89 -12.63
N ASN A 263 21.05 -35.99 -13.32
CA ASN A 263 20.05 -36.60 -14.21
C ASN A 263 18.84 -37.11 -13.44
N LEU A 264 19.06 -37.72 -12.26
CA LEU A 264 17.97 -38.22 -11.43
C LEU A 264 17.09 -37.07 -10.92
N ASN A 265 17.68 -35.92 -10.59
CA ASN A 265 16.95 -34.72 -10.17
C ASN A 265 15.98 -34.22 -11.25
N LYS A 266 16.38 -34.26 -12.53
CA LYS A 266 15.54 -33.83 -13.67
C LYS A 266 14.36 -34.77 -13.95
N VAL A 267 14.48 -36.05 -13.62
CA VAL A 267 13.46 -37.07 -13.94
C VAL A 267 12.65 -37.52 -12.72
N LEU A 268 13.05 -37.11 -11.51
CA LEU A 268 12.32 -37.48 -10.29
C LEU A 268 10.92 -36.88 -10.26
N TRP A 269 10.77 -35.63 -10.73
CA TRP A 269 9.49 -34.95 -10.88
C TRP A 269 8.93 -35.10 -12.29
N GLY A 270 7.61 -35.16 -12.43
CA GLY A 270 6.92 -35.30 -13.71
C GLY A 270 6.58 -36.74 -14.11
N GLU A 271 6.11 -36.91 -15.34
CA GLU A 271 5.63 -38.20 -15.87
C GLU A 271 6.77 -39.12 -16.36
N TRP A 272 7.69 -39.42 -15.44
CA TRP A 272 8.80 -40.34 -15.65
C TRP A 272 8.63 -41.62 -14.82
N TYR A 273 8.96 -42.75 -15.42
CA TYR A 273 8.70 -44.08 -14.88
C TYR A 273 9.97 -44.93 -14.90
N LEU A 274 10.23 -45.73 -13.87
CA LEU A 274 11.34 -46.68 -13.87
C LEU A 274 10.84 -48.07 -14.27
N ASP A 275 11.41 -48.66 -15.32
CA ASP A 275 11.17 -50.08 -15.62
C ASP A 275 12.07 -50.96 -14.72
N PRO A 276 11.51 -51.79 -13.82
CA PRO A 276 12.32 -52.54 -12.84
C PRO A 276 13.27 -53.57 -13.48
N LYS A 277 12.93 -54.06 -14.69
CA LYS A 277 13.73 -55.06 -15.40
C LYS A 277 14.93 -54.44 -16.12
N SER A 278 14.70 -53.37 -16.88
CA SER A 278 15.76 -52.72 -17.65
C SER A 278 16.53 -51.67 -16.85
N LYS A 279 16.04 -51.27 -15.66
CA LYS A 279 16.54 -50.14 -14.87
C LYS A 279 16.70 -48.87 -15.72
N ARG A 280 15.80 -48.66 -16.69
CA ARG A 280 15.78 -47.45 -17.54
C ARG A 280 14.62 -46.57 -17.14
N VAL A 281 14.85 -45.26 -17.20
CA VAL A 281 13.80 -44.25 -17.05
C VAL A 281 13.07 -44.09 -18.39
N LEU A 282 11.74 -44.18 -18.34
CA LEU A 282 10.82 -44.11 -19.46
C LEU A 282 9.97 -42.85 -19.33
N SER A 283 9.77 -42.15 -20.45
CA SER A 283 8.74 -41.10 -20.57
C SER A 283 7.35 -41.73 -20.70
N ARG A 284 6.29 -40.97 -20.42
CA ARG A 284 4.89 -41.41 -20.60
C ARG A 284 4.62 -42.17 -21.90
N LYS A 285 4.96 -41.59 -23.06
CA LYS A 285 4.76 -42.24 -24.38
C LYS A 285 5.43 -43.62 -24.49
N LYS A 286 6.62 -43.78 -23.88
CA LYS A 286 7.37 -45.05 -23.90
C LYS A 286 6.82 -46.04 -22.87
N MET A 287 6.29 -45.54 -21.75
CA MET A 287 5.62 -46.36 -20.75
C MET A 287 4.31 -46.94 -21.33
N GLU A 288 3.47 -46.11 -21.95
CA GLU A 288 2.22 -46.55 -22.59
C GLU A 288 2.48 -47.61 -23.68
N ALA A 289 3.56 -47.44 -24.47
CA ALA A 289 4.00 -48.42 -25.45
C ALA A 289 4.42 -49.78 -24.86
N THR A 290 4.81 -49.82 -23.58
CA THR A 290 5.10 -51.10 -22.89
C THR A 290 3.87 -51.80 -22.31
N GLY A 291 2.70 -51.16 -22.31
CA GLY A 291 1.44 -51.71 -21.76
C GLY A 291 1.45 -51.96 -20.23
N LYS A 292 2.50 -51.54 -19.53
CA LYS A 292 2.65 -51.71 -18.07
C LYS A 292 2.08 -50.51 -17.33
N LYS A 293 1.30 -50.75 -16.27
CA LYS A 293 0.90 -49.70 -15.32
C LYS A 293 2.03 -49.45 -14.31
N LEU A 294 2.98 -48.60 -14.69
CA LEU A 294 4.06 -48.15 -13.81
C LEU A 294 3.65 -46.90 -13.04
N LYS A 295 4.17 -46.74 -11.83
CA LYS A 295 3.97 -45.52 -11.03
C LYS A 295 5.04 -44.48 -11.35
N PRO A 296 4.74 -43.17 -11.25
CA PRO A 296 5.74 -42.12 -11.39
C PRO A 296 6.89 -42.28 -10.38
N LEU A 297 8.09 -41.86 -10.77
CA LEU A 297 9.30 -41.91 -9.93
C LEU A 297 9.10 -41.21 -8.59
N PHE A 298 8.52 -40.00 -8.59
CA PHE A 298 8.25 -39.26 -7.37
C PHE A 298 7.38 -40.05 -6.38
N VAL A 299 6.31 -40.67 -6.88
CA VAL A 299 5.39 -41.45 -6.04
C VAL A 299 6.11 -42.64 -5.42
N GLN A 300 6.84 -43.39 -6.24
CA GLN A 300 7.52 -44.62 -5.82
C GLN A 300 8.67 -44.38 -4.83
N PHE A 301 9.49 -43.35 -5.07
CA PHE A 301 10.72 -43.14 -4.30
C PHE A 301 10.58 -42.10 -3.18
N VAL A 302 9.59 -41.21 -3.24
CA VAL A 302 9.40 -40.14 -2.26
C VAL A 302 8.12 -40.36 -1.47
N LEU A 303 6.94 -40.23 -2.11
CA LEU A 303 5.66 -40.19 -1.38
C LEU A 303 5.33 -41.50 -0.68
N GLU A 304 5.55 -42.66 -1.30
CA GLU A 304 5.28 -43.96 -0.66
C GLU A 304 6.07 -44.16 0.64
N ASN A 305 7.31 -43.67 0.72
CA ASN A 305 8.12 -43.77 1.93
C ASN A 305 7.59 -42.86 3.04
N ILE A 306 7.18 -41.64 2.70
CA ILE A 306 6.59 -40.70 3.66
C ILE A 306 5.25 -41.25 4.17
N TRP A 307 4.37 -41.71 3.28
CA TRP A 307 3.09 -42.33 3.65
C TRP A 307 3.30 -43.56 4.52
N ALA A 308 4.29 -44.40 4.23
CA ALA A 308 4.60 -45.58 5.05
C ALA A 308 5.00 -45.21 6.48
N VAL A 309 5.73 -44.11 6.69
CA VAL A 309 6.08 -43.61 8.03
C VAL A 309 4.81 -43.18 8.78
N TYR A 310 3.97 -42.35 8.19
CA TYR A 310 2.71 -41.89 8.80
C TYR A 310 1.73 -43.04 9.06
N ASP A 311 1.60 -43.98 8.13
CA ASP A 311 0.75 -45.15 8.26
C ASP A 311 1.18 -46.03 9.44
N CYS A 312 2.49 -46.30 9.54
CA CYS A 312 3.02 -47.17 10.59
C CYS A 312 3.02 -46.52 11.98
N VAL A 313 3.23 -45.20 12.07
CA VAL A 313 3.33 -44.49 13.36
C VAL A 313 1.98 -43.98 13.84
N SER A 314 1.20 -43.32 12.97
CA SER A 314 0.01 -42.57 13.38
C SER A 314 -1.32 -43.24 13.03
N LEU A 315 -1.45 -43.86 11.84
CA LEU A 315 -2.76 -44.36 11.38
C LEU A 315 -3.06 -45.78 11.87
N ASN A 316 -2.15 -46.73 11.63
CA ASN A 316 -2.32 -48.15 11.91
C ASN A 316 -1.41 -48.66 13.05
N ASN A 317 -0.65 -47.76 13.70
CA ASN A 317 0.27 -47.98 14.83
C ASN A 317 0.85 -49.41 14.92
N ASN A 318 1.89 -49.68 14.13
CA ASN A 318 2.53 -50.99 14.03
C ASN A 318 4.03 -50.92 14.43
N PRO A 319 4.37 -51.22 15.69
CA PRO A 319 5.74 -51.03 16.20
C PRO A 319 6.78 -51.91 15.46
N VAL A 320 6.39 -53.11 15.01
CA VAL A 320 7.29 -54.02 14.28
C VAL A 320 7.67 -53.46 12.91
N LYS A 321 6.73 -52.79 12.22
CA LYS A 321 7.02 -52.12 10.95
C LYS A 321 7.83 -50.84 11.18
N VAL A 322 7.57 -50.10 12.26
CA VAL A 322 8.35 -48.91 12.63
C VAL A 322 9.82 -49.26 12.81
N ASP A 323 10.16 -50.33 13.54
CA ASP A 323 11.56 -50.76 13.71
C ASP A 323 12.26 -51.09 12.37
N LYS A 324 11.54 -51.72 11.43
CA LYS A 324 12.07 -52.00 10.08
C LYS A 324 12.31 -50.72 9.29
N ILE A 325 11.41 -49.74 9.39
CA ILE A 325 11.55 -48.44 8.72
C ILE A 325 12.74 -47.67 9.30
N ILE A 326 12.86 -47.61 10.63
CA ILE A 326 13.98 -46.96 11.33
C ILE A 326 15.31 -47.57 10.88
N ALA A 327 15.39 -48.90 10.79
CA ALA A 327 16.58 -49.60 10.30
C ALA A 327 16.87 -49.28 8.82
N THR A 328 15.85 -49.17 7.97
CA THR A 328 16.01 -48.88 6.53
C THR A 328 16.43 -47.43 6.27
N LEU A 329 15.91 -46.49 7.04
CA LEU A 329 16.23 -45.07 6.96
C LEU A 329 17.55 -44.72 7.67
N GLY A 330 18.05 -45.61 8.54
CA GLY A 330 19.28 -45.40 9.30
C GLY A 330 19.13 -44.38 10.45
N VAL A 331 17.91 -44.20 10.96
CA VAL A 331 17.58 -43.22 12.01
C VAL A 331 17.78 -43.84 13.40
N LYS A 332 18.17 -43.05 14.40
CA LYS A 332 18.31 -43.52 15.79
C LYS A 332 17.24 -42.89 16.68
N VAL A 333 16.29 -43.71 17.14
CA VAL A 333 15.20 -43.27 18.02
C VAL A 333 15.44 -43.80 19.44
N ARG A 334 15.10 -43.00 20.46
CA ARG A 334 15.25 -43.44 21.86
C ARG A 334 14.18 -44.51 22.19
N PRO A 335 14.51 -45.55 22.97
CA PRO A 335 13.56 -46.59 23.36
C PRO A 335 12.32 -46.07 24.10
N GLN A 336 12.43 -44.93 24.80
CA GLN A 336 11.32 -44.28 25.48
C GLN A 336 10.31 -43.67 24.49
N ASP A 337 10.80 -43.07 23.40
CA ASP A 337 9.98 -42.43 22.37
C ASP A 337 9.20 -43.49 21.55
N LEU A 338 9.77 -44.70 21.40
CA LEU A 338 9.09 -45.85 20.76
C LEU A 338 7.95 -46.45 21.60
N ARG A 339 8.02 -46.31 22.93
CA ARG A 339 7.01 -46.82 23.87
C ARG A 339 5.97 -45.77 24.25
N ALA A 340 6.23 -44.51 23.92
CA ALA A 340 5.33 -43.42 24.23
C ALA A 340 4.00 -43.58 23.47
N LYS A 341 2.90 -43.27 24.14
CA LYS A 341 1.57 -43.24 23.50
C LYS A 341 1.42 -42.03 22.55
N ASP A 342 2.26 -41.02 22.74
CA ASP A 342 2.31 -39.83 21.91
C ASP A 342 3.09 -40.11 20.61
N THR A 343 2.34 -40.33 19.53
CA THR A 343 2.86 -40.66 18.19
C THR A 343 3.53 -39.46 17.52
N ARG A 344 3.20 -38.23 17.92
CA ARG A 344 3.72 -37.00 17.31
C ARG A 344 5.20 -36.78 17.64
N ASN A 345 5.58 -37.01 18.88
CA ASN A 345 6.99 -36.93 19.29
C ASN A 345 7.86 -37.99 18.58
N LEU A 346 7.30 -39.17 18.33
CA LEU A 346 7.97 -40.22 17.55
C LEU A 346 8.15 -39.79 16.08
N LEU A 347 7.11 -39.22 15.46
CA LEU A 347 7.20 -38.65 14.10
C LEU A 347 8.28 -37.56 14.03
N LEU A 348 8.26 -36.58 14.95
CA LEU A 348 9.26 -35.53 15.04
C LEU A 348 10.68 -36.11 15.18
N SER A 349 10.88 -37.14 16.01
CA SER A 349 12.19 -37.78 16.17
C SER A 349 12.68 -38.48 14.90
N ILE A 350 11.77 -39.06 14.10
CA ILE A 350 12.12 -39.75 12.86
C ILE A 350 12.45 -38.72 11.77
N PHE A 351 11.54 -37.78 11.56
CA PHE A 351 11.58 -36.81 10.48
C PHE A 351 12.68 -35.75 10.67
N SER A 352 12.96 -35.31 11.90
CA SER A 352 14.07 -34.38 12.17
C SER A 352 15.45 -34.95 11.87
N GLN A 353 15.61 -36.28 11.85
CA GLN A 353 16.87 -36.93 11.47
C GLN A 353 16.90 -37.28 9.97
N TRP A 354 15.76 -37.68 9.40
CA TRP A 354 15.69 -38.10 8.01
C TRP A 354 15.61 -36.93 7.03
N LEU A 355 14.68 -36.01 7.25
CA LEU A 355 14.34 -34.87 6.37
C LEU A 355 14.22 -33.57 7.20
N PRO A 356 15.31 -33.10 7.84
CA PRO A 356 15.24 -31.91 8.67
C PRO A 356 14.81 -30.67 7.86
N LEU A 357 13.83 -29.93 8.40
CA LEU A 357 13.26 -28.73 7.80
C LEU A 357 14.31 -27.65 7.49
N ALA A 358 15.13 -27.28 8.48
CA ALA A 358 16.03 -26.13 8.37
C ALA A 358 17.14 -26.29 7.32
N PRO A 359 17.89 -27.42 7.23
CA PRO A 359 18.86 -27.63 6.15
C PRO A 359 18.24 -27.57 4.76
N ALA A 360 17.02 -28.07 4.57
CA ALA A 360 16.34 -28.02 3.28
C ALA A 360 15.97 -26.59 2.89
N ALA A 361 15.42 -25.83 3.84
CA ALA A 361 15.03 -24.43 3.66
C ALA A 361 16.26 -23.52 3.46
N PHE A 362 17.28 -23.60 4.32
CA PHE A 362 18.51 -22.80 4.19
C PHE A 362 19.28 -23.12 2.92
N GLY A 363 19.34 -24.41 2.53
CA GLY A 363 19.91 -24.78 1.23
C GLY A 363 19.14 -24.16 0.07
N ALA A 364 17.81 -24.15 0.11
CA ALA A 364 17.00 -23.50 -0.93
C ALA A 364 17.28 -21.99 -1.02
N ILE A 365 17.39 -21.30 0.12
CA ILE A 365 17.70 -19.87 0.20
C ILE A 365 19.07 -19.58 -0.41
N ILE A 366 20.09 -20.34 -0.03
CA ILE A 366 21.46 -20.09 -0.49
C ILE A 366 21.59 -20.35 -2.00
N ASP A 367 20.93 -21.40 -2.50
CA ASP A 367 21.02 -21.81 -3.90
C ASP A 367 20.20 -20.90 -4.84
N LYS A 368 19.07 -20.34 -4.39
CA LYS A 368 18.12 -19.62 -5.25
C LYS A 368 18.05 -18.12 -5.02
N ILE A 369 18.26 -17.65 -3.80
CA ILE A 369 18.20 -16.22 -3.50
C ILE A 369 19.59 -15.63 -3.74
N PRO A 370 19.70 -14.55 -4.54
CA PRO A 370 20.99 -13.91 -4.80
C PRO A 370 21.53 -13.19 -3.55
N ALA A 371 22.84 -12.94 -3.54
CA ALA A 371 23.43 -12.04 -2.55
C ALA A 371 22.92 -10.60 -2.77
N PRO A 372 22.83 -9.76 -1.72
CA PRO A 372 22.31 -8.39 -1.81
C PRO A 372 22.94 -7.54 -2.92
N ALA A 373 24.26 -7.66 -3.14
CA ALA A 373 24.95 -6.94 -4.22
C ALA A 373 24.47 -7.37 -5.61
N ALA A 374 24.32 -8.67 -5.86
CA ALA A 374 23.76 -9.18 -7.12
C ALA A 374 22.27 -8.87 -7.25
N ALA A 375 21.54 -8.89 -6.13
CA ALA A 375 20.12 -8.58 -6.09
C ALA A 375 19.83 -7.12 -6.46
N GLN A 376 20.66 -6.21 -5.96
CA GLN A 376 20.48 -4.78 -6.17
C GLN A 376 20.63 -4.36 -7.63
N GLY A 377 21.50 -5.04 -8.40
CA GLY A 377 21.69 -4.77 -9.82
C GLY A 377 20.41 -4.86 -10.64
N PHE A 378 19.51 -5.80 -10.32
CA PHE A 378 18.23 -5.93 -11.03
C PHE A 378 17.07 -5.22 -10.31
N ARG A 379 17.13 -5.04 -8.98
CA ARG A 379 16.02 -4.48 -8.20
C ARG A 379 16.02 -2.97 -8.11
N ILE A 380 17.17 -2.36 -7.86
CA ILE A 380 17.26 -0.91 -7.67
C ILE A 380 16.85 -0.12 -8.92
N PRO A 381 17.24 -0.49 -10.15
CA PRO A 381 16.79 0.25 -11.33
C PRO A 381 15.27 0.39 -11.37
N ARG A 382 14.56 -0.70 -11.07
CA ARG A 382 13.09 -0.77 -11.08
C ARG A 382 12.45 -0.06 -9.89
N MET A 383 13.16 0.04 -8.76
CA MET A 383 12.73 0.85 -7.62
C MET A 383 12.91 2.36 -7.86
N LEU A 384 13.93 2.75 -8.63
CA LEU A 384 14.23 4.16 -8.94
C LEU A 384 13.40 4.69 -10.10
N HIS A 385 13.19 3.85 -11.11
CA HIS A 385 12.51 4.17 -12.36
C HIS A 385 11.34 3.20 -12.56
N PRO A 386 10.20 3.37 -11.86
CA PRO A 386 9.04 2.48 -11.96
C PRO A 386 8.41 2.41 -13.35
N GLU A 387 8.76 3.33 -14.24
CA GLU A 387 8.37 3.31 -15.66
C GLU A 387 9.06 2.22 -16.47
N LEU A 388 10.18 1.67 -15.97
CA LEU A 388 10.86 0.52 -16.54
C LEU A 388 10.04 -0.74 -16.23
N GLY A 389 9.66 -1.50 -17.27
CA GLY A 389 8.92 -2.75 -17.09
C GLY A 389 9.79 -3.87 -16.52
N HIS A 390 9.17 -4.99 -16.15
CA HIS A 390 9.89 -6.20 -15.72
C HIS A 390 10.81 -6.76 -16.81
N LEU A 391 10.61 -6.40 -18.07
CA LEU A 391 11.34 -6.92 -19.22
C LEU A 391 12.68 -6.18 -19.48
N ASP A 392 12.94 -4.99 -18.93
CA ASP A 392 14.21 -4.29 -19.15
C ASP A 392 15.31 -4.82 -18.21
N ASP A 393 16.06 -5.86 -18.64
CA ASP A 393 17.00 -6.58 -17.77
C ASP A 393 18.38 -5.91 -17.58
N ASP A 394 18.82 -5.02 -18.49
CA ASP A 394 20.15 -4.41 -18.47
C ASP A 394 20.11 -2.87 -18.49
N VAL A 395 19.68 -2.28 -17.37
CA VAL A 395 19.70 -0.83 -17.19
C VAL A 395 21.06 -0.41 -16.65
N ALA A 396 21.91 0.15 -17.52
CA ALA A 396 23.21 0.66 -17.10
C ALA A 396 23.05 1.87 -16.15
N PRO A 397 23.85 1.96 -15.07
CA PRO A 397 23.77 3.06 -14.13
C PRO A 397 24.22 4.38 -14.77
N ALA A 398 23.38 5.41 -14.68
CA ALA A 398 23.60 6.72 -15.28
C ALA A 398 24.57 7.61 -14.49
N ASN A 399 24.63 7.45 -13.17
CA ASN A 399 25.41 8.33 -12.29
C ASN A 399 26.19 7.54 -11.21
N LYS A 400 27.00 8.25 -10.39
CA LYS A 400 27.75 7.60 -9.29
C LYS A 400 26.81 6.93 -8.27
N LEU A 401 25.70 7.58 -7.94
CA LEU A 401 24.72 7.08 -6.98
C LEU A 401 24.14 5.73 -7.40
N GLU A 402 23.66 5.63 -8.64
CA GLU A 402 23.16 4.39 -9.23
C GLU A 402 24.26 3.32 -9.29
N ARG A 403 25.50 3.68 -9.66
CA ARG A 403 26.63 2.73 -9.62
C ARG A 403 26.86 2.16 -8.22
N ASP A 404 26.87 3.02 -7.20
CA ASP A 404 27.09 2.62 -5.81
C ASP A 404 25.92 1.75 -5.30
N MET A 405 24.68 2.11 -5.64
CA MET A 405 23.48 1.35 -5.23
C MET A 405 23.34 0.02 -5.98
N TYR A 406 23.58 -0.03 -7.30
CA TYR A 406 23.40 -1.24 -8.11
C TYR A 406 24.44 -2.29 -7.74
N SER A 407 25.67 -1.87 -7.47
CA SER A 407 26.76 -2.76 -7.03
C SER A 407 26.73 -3.09 -5.54
N GLY A 408 26.01 -2.30 -4.74
CA GLY A 408 26.02 -2.40 -3.28
C GLY A 408 27.39 -2.13 -2.68
N SER A 409 28.09 -1.12 -3.18
CA SER A 409 29.49 -0.82 -2.84
C SER A 409 29.67 -0.54 -1.34
N ASN A 410 30.71 -1.15 -0.76
CA ASN A 410 31.19 -0.88 0.61
C ASN A 410 32.45 0.00 0.63
N ALA A 411 32.78 0.66 -0.48
CA ALA A 411 33.94 1.55 -0.53
C ALA A 411 33.75 2.73 0.42
N ASP A 412 34.84 3.23 1.01
CA ASP A 412 34.78 4.37 1.94
C ASP A 412 34.29 5.66 1.23
N ASP A 413 34.47 5.78 -0.08
CA ASP A 413 33.99 6.92 -0.88
C ASP A 413 32.57 6.76 -1.44
N ALA A 414 31.95 5.60 -1.23
CA ALA A 414 30.60 5.29 -1.71
C ALA A 414 29.55 6.12 -0.96
N TYR A 415 28.47 6.48 -1.65
CA TYR A 415 27.35 7.15 -0.98
C TYR A 415 26.65 6.19 -0.02
N ARG A 416 26.29 6.72 1.16
CA ARG A 416 25.58 6.00 2.22
C ARG A 416 24.09 6.14 1.97
N ILE A 417 23.45 5.09 1.45
CA ILE A 417 22.02 5.11 1.10
C ILE A 417 21.31 4.00 1.84
N ALA A 418 20.43 4.35 2.78
CA ALA A 418 19.58 3.41 3.49
C ALA A 418 18.10 3.75 3.30
N TYR A 419 17.24 2.73 3.30
CA TYR A 419 15.79 2.91 3.29
C TYR A 419 15.21 2.46 4.63
N VAL A 420 14.54 3.38 5.32
CA VAL A 420 13.77 3.10 6.53
C VAL A 420 12.36 2.75 6.10
N SER A 421 11.95 1.49 6.33
CA SER A 421 10.63 1.00 5.90
C SER A 421 9.52 1.35 6.88
N LYS A 422 9.82 1.31 8.18
CA LYS A 422 8.90 1.63 9.27
C LYS A 422 9.65 2.09 10.51
N MET A 423 8.97 2.84 11.36
CA MET A 423 9.37 3.09 12.74
C MET A 423 8.66 2.07 13.64
N PHE A 424 9.31 1.59 14.69
CA PHE A 424 8.66 0.74 15.69
C PHE A 424 9.04 1.22 17.09
N ALA A 425 8.08 1.14 18.00
CA ALA A 425 8.27 1.53 19.40
C ALA A 425 8.83 0.34 20.19
N VAL A 426 9.90 0.59 20.93
CA VAL A 426 10.55 -0.38 21.83
C VAL A 426 10.57 0.22 23.21
N LYS A 427 10.25 -0.57 24.23
CA LYS A 427 10.36 -0.11 25.62
C LYS A 427 11.81 0.26 25.91
N THR A 428 12.01 1.38 26.59
CA THR A 428 13.34 1.85 26.96
C THR A 428 14.10 0.80 27.78
N GLU A 429 13.40 -0.02 28.57
CA GLU A 429 13.97 -1.16 29.33
C GLU A 429 14.54 -2.27 28.43
N ASP A 430 13.94 -2.49 27.26
CA ASP A 430 14.33 -3.53 26.31
C ASP A 430 15.50 -3.10 25.42
N LEU A 431 15.92 -1.83 25.51
CA LEU A 431 17.10 -1.36 24.80
C LEU A 431 18.37 -2.01 25.37
N PRO A 432 19.31 -2.45 24.52
CA PRO A 432 20.53 -3.15 24.97
C PRO A 432 21.43 -2.34 25.90
N GLN A 433 21.27 -1.01 25.90
CA GLN A 433 21.99 -0.09 26.78
C GLN A 433 21.51 -0.17 28.23
N ASN A 434 20.24 -0.54 28.42
CA ASN A 434 19.56 -0.59 29.71
C ASN A 434 19.42 -2.02 30.25
N GLN A 435 19.62 -3.03 29.40
CA GLN A 435 19.64 -4.44 29.82
C GLN A 435 20.94 -4.81 30.54
N ARG A 436 20.83 -5.63 31.59
CA ARG A 436 22.01 -6.24 32.25
C ARG A 436 22.73 -7.13 31.24
N LYS A 437 23.97 -6.79 30.85
CA LYS A 437 24.85 -7.69 30.08
C LYS A 437 24.92 -9.05 30.78
N GLN A 438 24.30 -10.07 30.20
CA GLN A 438 24.57 -11.44 30.59
C GLN A 438 25.97 -11.80 30.11
N LEU A 439 26.88 -12.05 31.04
CA LEU A 439 28.26 -12.44 30.75
C LEU A 439 28.27 -13.68 29.85
N THR A 440 28.83 -13.55 28.65
CA THR A 440 28.91 -14.67 27.71
C THR A 440 29.83 -15.76 28.25
N ALA A 441 29.68 -16.99 27.76
CA ALA A 441 30.58 -18.09 28.13
C ALA A 441 32.05 -17.82 27.76
N GLU A 442 32.30 -16.96 26.75
CA GLU A 442 33.63 -16.49 26.39
C GLU A 442 34.15 -15.43 27.35
N ASP A 443 33.32 -14.47 27.78
CA ASP A 443 33.70 -13.47 28.80
C ASP A 443 33.97 -14.12 30.16
N MET A 444 33.18 -15.13 30.53
CA MET A 444 33.41 -15.96 31.71
C MET A 444 34.74 -16.72 31.62
N ARG A 445 35.07 -17.27 30.43
CA ARG A 445 36.36 -17.94 30.19
C ARG A 445 37.53 -16.95 30.18
N ALA A 446 37.35 -15.75 29.61
CA ALA A 446 38.37 -14.71 29.58
C ALA A 446 38.65 -14.17 30.99
N ARG A 447 37.61 -13.91 31.79
CA ARG A 447 37.75 -13.56 33.22
C ARG A 447 38.41 -14.68 34.03
N ALA A 448 38.07 -15.95 33.76
CA ALA A 448 38.73 -17.09 34.39
C ALA A 448 40.21 -17.22 34.00
N LYS A 449 40.56 -16.94 32.73
CA LYS A 449 41.93 -16.92 32.23
C LYS A 449 42.74 -15.78 32.85
N ALA A 450 42.19 -14.57 32.89
CA ALA A 450 42.83 -13.40 33.49
C ALA A 450 43.06 -13.58 35.01
N LEU A 451 42.09 -14.20 35.72
CA LEU A 451 42.25 -14.56 37.14
C LEU A 451 43.37 -15.58 37.34
N LYS A 452 43.49 -16.55 36.43
CA LYS A 452 44.54 -17.56 36.47
C LYS A 452 45.93 -16.93 36.25
N GLU A 453 46.07 -16.08 35.24
CA GLU A 453 47.31 -15.35 34.95
C GLU A 453 47.73 -14.40 36.11
N ALA A 454 46.76 -13.74 36.76
CA ALA A 454 47.03 -12.90 37.93
C ALA A 454 47.51 -13.72 39.14
N LYS A 455 46.94 -14.92 39.36
CA LYS A 455 47.40 -15.85 40.41
C LYS A 455 48.79 -16.42 40.14
N GLU A 456 49.08 -16.81 38.90
CA GLU A 456 50.39 -17.30 38.49
C GLU A 456 51.47 -16.22 38.67
N LYS A 457 51.17 -14.97 38.31
CA LYS A 457 52.06 -13.82 38.58
C LYS A 457 52.27 -13.59 40.07
N LYS A 458 51.20 -13.68 40.89
CA LYS A 458 51.29 -13.59 42.35
C LYS A 458 52.24 -14.65 42.93
N GLU A 459 52.09 -15.90 42.50
CA GLU A 459 52.93 -17.00 42.96
C GLU A 459 54.40 -16.84 42.53
N ALA A 460 54.64 -16.31 41.32
CA ALA A 460 55.99 -15.99 40.84
C ALA A 460 56.65 -14.87 41.69
N PHE A 461 55.94 -13.78 41.98
CA PHE A 461 56.47 -12.71 42.84
C PHE A 461 56.71 -13.16 44.29
N ILE A 462 55.90 -14.10 44.81
CA ILE A 462 56.13 -14.73 46.11
C ILE A 462 57.40 -15.60 46.08
N ALA A 463 57.60 -16.37 45.00
CA ALA A 463 58.79 -17.20 44.83
C ALA A 463 60.09 -16.38 44.66
N GLU A 464 59.99 -15.17 44.10
CA GLU A 464 61.09 -14.21 43.97
C GLU A 464 61.34 -13.38 45.25
N GLY A 465 60.58 -13.61 46.33
CA GLY A 465 60.77 -12.93 47.62
C GLY A 465 60.25 -11.49 47.67
N LYS A 466 59.28 -11.15 46.80
CA LYS A 466 58.68 -9.81 46.70
C LYS A 466 57.17 -9.84 47.03
N PRO A 467 56.79 -9.96 48.30
CA PRO A 467 55.39 -10.09 48.71
C PRO A 467 54.55 -8.83 48.39
N ASP A 468 55.15 -7.64 48.46
CA ASP A 468 54.45 -6.37 48.20
C ASP A 468 54.03 -6.23 46.72
N GLU A 469 54.87 -6.68 45.79
CA GLU A 469 54.54 -6.71 44.34
C GLU A 469 53.45 -7.76 44.05
N ALA A 470 53.45 -8.89 44.77
CA ALA A 470 52.45 -9.94 44.63
C ALA A 470 51.04 -9.48 45.08
N GLU A 471 50.97 -8.67 46.13
CA GLU A 471 49.73 -8.11 46.65
C GLU A 471 49.21 -6.98 45.75
N ALA A 472 50.09 -6.16 45.19
CA ALA A 472 49.76 -5.11 44.22
C ALA A 472 49.12 -5.65 42.93
N VAL A 473 49.59 -6.79 42.40
CA VAL A 473 49.02 -7.42 41.19
C VAL A 473 47.58 -7.91 41.43
N MET A 474 47.30 -8.49 42.59
CA MET A 474 45.94 -8.90 42.94
C MET A 474 45.04 -7.71 43.23
N ALA A 475 45.55 -6.68 43.90
CA ALA A 475 44.82 -5.45 44.14
C ALA A 475 44.44 -4.75 42.82
N ALA A 476 45.36 -4.69 41.86
CA ALA A 476 45.09 -4.14 40.53
C ALA A 476 44.03 -4.93 39.75
N TYR A 477 44.01 -6.28 39.87
CA TYR A 477 42.93 -7.10 39.28
C TYR A 477 41.57 -6.83 39.94
N HIS A 478 41.53 -6.74 41.28
CA HIS A 478 40.30 -6.44 42.01
C HIS A 478 39.79 -5.02 41.71
N GLN A 479 40.69 -4.05 41.58
CA GLN A 479 40.35 -2.67 41.25
C GLN A 479 39.86 -2.54 39.80
N ALA A 480 40.54 -3.15 38.82
CA ALA A 480 40.07 -3.14 37.43
C ALA A 480 38.69 -3.81 37.26
N ASN A 481 38.38 -4.83 38.08
CA ASN A 481 37.03 -5.41 38.09
C ASN A 481 36.00 -4.53 38.81
N ALA A 482 36.40 -3.81 39.86
CA ALA A 482 35.52 -2.89 40.58
C ALA A 482 35.20 -1.65 39.71
N ASP A 483 36.20 -1.08 39.03
CA ASP A 483 36.04 0.05 38.11
C ASP A 483 35.15 -0.34 36.92
N ALA A 484 35.32 -1.55 36.37
CA ALA A 484 34.42 -2.07 35.33
C ALA A 484 32.97 -2.26 35.82
N LEU A 485 32.77 -2.64 37.09
CA LEU A 485 31.43 -2.75 37.71
C LEU A 485 30.81 -1.38 38.04
N GLU A 486 31.63 -0.37 38.33
CA GLU A 486 31.20 1.01 38.56
C GLU A 486 30.87 1.74 37.26
N GLU A 487 31.65 1.55 36.19
CA GLU A 487 31.30 2.00 34.82
C GLU A 487 29.99 1.35 34.34
N GLU A 488 29.77 0.06 34.64
CA GLU A 488 28.51 -0.65 34.34
C GLU A 488 27.31 -0.09 35.13
N LYS A 489 27.52 0.45 36.33
CA LYS A 489 26.46 1.10 37.14
C LYS A 489 26.23 2.56 36.76
N ALA A 490 27.28 3.30 36.39
CA ALA A 490 27.16 4.70 35.97
C ALA A 490 26.43 4.84 34.62
N ALA A 491 26.53 3.84 33.74
CA ALA A 491 25.73 3.77 32.52
C ALA A 491 24.20 3.58 32.77
N GLN A 492 23.79 3.20 34.00
CA GLN A 492 22.40 2.87 34.34
C GLN A 492 21.56 4.06 34.85
N SER A 493 22.17 5.20 35.20
CA SER A 493 21.45 6.28 35.91
C SER A 493 20.92 7.41 35.01
N ASN A 494 20.98 7.30 33.68
CA ASN A 494 20.48 8.32 32.76
C ASN A 494 19.22 7.86 32.00
N GLY A 495 18.22 7.33 32.72
CA GLY A 495 16.90 7.07 32.15
C GLY A 495 16.14 8.38 31.95
N SER A 496 15.85 8.75 30.71
CA SER A 496 14.87 9.77 30.36
C SER A 496 13.46 9.32 30.77
N ASP A 497 12.57 10.26 31.14
CA ASP A 497 11.14 10.03 31.48
C ASP A 497 10.28 9.40 30.35
N LYS A 498 10.87 8.99 29.22
CA LYS A 498 10.18 8.32 28.11
C LYS A 498 10.27 6.80 28.26
N GLU A 499 9.11 6.16 28.46
CA GLU A 499 9.00 4.70 28.58
C GLU A 499 9.21 3.96 27.25
N ASP A 500 8.93 4.59 26.10
CA ASP A 500 9.10 4.01 24.77
C ASP A 500 10.05 4.87 23.91
N ALA A 501 10.97 4.20 23.20
CA ALA A 501 11.86 4.78 22.21
C ALA A 501 11.47 4.32 20.80
N LEU A 502 11.38 5.26 19.85
CA LEU A 502 11.10 4.96 18.45
C LEU A 502 12.39 4.65 17.68
N ILE A 503 12.43 3.47 17.06
CA ILE A 503 13.58 2.99 16.29
C ILE A 503 13.14 2.75 14.85
N GLY A 504 13.95 3.19 13.88
CA GLY A 504 13.70 2.91 12.47
C GLY A 504 14.20 1.54 12.07
N PHE A 505 13.38 0.76 11.36
CA PHE A 505 13.81 -0.49 10.73
C PHE A 505 14.24 -0.20 9.28
N ALA A 506 15.48 -0.57 8.93
CA ALA A 506 16.10 -0.14 7.69
C ALA A 506 16.97 -1.20 7.01
N ARG A 507 17.19 -1.00 5.71
CA ARG A 507 18.23 -1.69 4.93
C ARG A 507 19.23 -0.67 4.39
N LEU A 508 20.52 -1.01 4.48
CA LEU A 508 21.59 -0.24 3.85
C LEU A 508 21.83 -0.79 2.43
N TYR A 509 21.64 0.02 1.40
CA TYR A 509 21.87 -0.38 0.01
C TYR A 509 23.30 -0.11 -0.44
N SER A 510 23.93 0.96 0.02
CA SER A 510 25.33 1.30 -0.30
C SER A 510 26.02 2.02 0.85
N GLY A 511 27.35 1.90 0.90
CA GLY A 511 28.21 2.51 1.91
C GLY A 511 28.23 1.78 3.26
N THR A 512 28.79 2.44 4.26
CA THR A 512 28.82 1.98 5.66
C THR A 512 28.33 3.10 6.55
N ILE A 513 27.40 2.80 7.47
CA ILE A 513 26.90 3.76 8.47
C ILE A 513 27.52 3.42 9.83
N ALA A 514 28.13 4.40 10.48
CA ALA A 514 28.70 4.27 11.82
C ALA A 514 27.96 5.13 12.85
N LEU A 515 28.10 4.78 14.13
CA LEU A 515 27.60 5.59 15.24
C LEU A 515 28.18 7.01 15.20
N GLY A 516 27.32 8.02 15.34
CA GLY A 516 27.70 9.43 15.31
C GLY A 516 27.70 10.08 13.92
N ASP A 517 27.48 9.30 12.85
CA ASP A 517 27.36 9.83 11.49
C ASP A 517 26.21 10.84 11.37
N SER A 518 26.40 11.85 10.52
CA SER A 518 25.33 12.76 10.10
C SER A 518 24.85 12.35 8.73
N LEU A 519 23.53 12.24 8.54
CA LEU A 519 22.89 11.87 7.26
C LEU A 519 21.71 12.82 6.97
N TYR A 520 21.22 12.86 5.74
CA TYR A 520 19.94 13.46 5.40
C TYR A 520 18.83 12.42 5.48
N ALA A 521 17.73 12.72 6.17
CA ALA A 521 16.45 12.05 5.99
C ALA A 521 15.67 12.72 4.85
N VAL A 522 15.54 12.02 3.73
CA VAL A 522 14.70 12.38 2.59
C VAL A 522 13.30 11.81 2.84
N LEU A 523 12.33 12.70 3.03
CA LEU A 523 10.94 12.36 3.32
C LEU A 523 10.14 12.09 2.02
N PRO A 524 9.00 11.35 2.08
CA PRO A 524 8.28 10.86 0.89
C PRO A 524 7.89 11.91 -0.14
N LYS A 525 7.59 13.14 0.30
CA LYS A 525 7.15 14.25 -0.57
C LYS A 525 8.31 15.00 -1.25
N TYR A 526 9.56 14.58 -1.04
CA TYR A 526 10.72 15.18 -1.70
C TYR A 526 10.70 14.92 -3.21
N ASN A 527 10.88 15.98 -4.02
CA ASN A 527 10.94 15.85 -5.48
C ASN A 527 12.40 15.97 -5.96
N ALA A 528 12.92 14.91 -6.60
CA ALA A 528 14.30 14.87 -7.12
C ALA A 528 14.55 15.82 -8.31
N ASP A 529 13.49 16.23 -9.03
CA ASP A 529 13.60 17.15 -10.17
C ASP A 529 13.94 18.57 -9.73
N LEU A 530 13.47 18.96 -8.55
CA LEU A 530 13.68 20.28 -7.96
C LEU A 530 15.00 20.34 -7.19
N ALA A 531 15.56 21.55 -7.06
CA ALA A 531 16.77 21.77 -6.26
C ALA A 531 16.52 21.44 -4.77
N PRO A 532 17.49 20.88 -4.04
CA PRO A 532 17.38 20.63 -2.59
C PRO A 532 17.00 21.87 -1.77
N SER A 533 17.50 23.06 -2.16
CA SER A 533 17.21 24.34 -1.52
C SER A 533 15.82 24.91 -1.82
N HIS A 534 15.08 24.32 -2.78
CA HIS A 534 13.76 24.80 -3.16
C HIS A 534 12.78 24.74 -1.98
N PRO A 535 11.90 25.75 -1.76
CA PRO A 535 10.98 25.79 -0.60
C PRO A 535 10.11 24.54 -0.42
N SER A 536 9.73 23.90 -1.54
CA SER A 536 8.97 22.64 -1.52
C SER A 536 9.81 21.45 -1.03
N ASN A 537 11.12 21.43 -1.29
CA ASN A 537 12.01 20.33 -0.89
C ASN A 537 12.63 20.56 0.50
N ALA A 538 12.89 21.81 0.88
CA ALA A 538 13.57 22.15 2.13
C ALA A 538 12.86 21.59 3.38
N LYS A 539 11.52 21.50 3.36
CA LYS A 539 10.71 20.88 4.44
C LYS A 539 10.88 19.35 4.50
N HIS A 540 11.17 18.73 3.37
CA HIS A 540 11.23 17.27 3.19
C HIS A 540 12.65 16.71 3.21
N LEU A 541 13.65 17.55 3.48
CA LEU A 541 15.05 17.17 3.60
C LEU A 541 15.59 17.63 4.96
N GLN A 542 15.70 16.71 5.91
CA GLN A 542 16.08 17.00 7.29
C GLN A 542 17.43 16.36 7.64
N PRO A 543 18.37 17.07 8.28
CA PRO A 543 19.57 16.44 8.80
C PRO A 543 19.23 15.58 10.02
N ILE A 544 19.88 14.41 10.12
CA ILE A 544 19.77 13.48 11.23
C ILE A 544 21.15 13.10 11.74
N LYS A 545 21.22 12.69 13.00
CA LYS A 545 22.42 12.12 13.61
C LYS A 545 22.16 10.70 14.05
N VAL A 546 23.05 9.79 13.68
CA VAL A 546 22.94 8.37 14.06
C VAL A 546 23.33 8.23 15.53
N GLU A 547 22.34 8.05 16.39
CA GLU A 547 22.56 7.88 17.83
C GLU A 547 22.93 6.44 18.18
N ASN A 548 22.17 5.49 17.65
CA ASN A 548 22.24 4.08 17.99
C ASN A 548 22.03 3.19 16.75
N LEU A 549 22.74 2.05 16.69
CA LEU A 549 22.60 1.06 15.64
C LEU A 549 22.44 -0.34 16.26
N PHE A 550 21.48 -1.11 15.75
CA PHE A 550 21.13 -2.42 16.27
C PHE A 550 20.96 -3.46 15.15
N MET A 551 21.34 -4.71 15.43
CA MET A 551 20.94 -5.87 14.65
C MET A 551 19.71 -6.51 15.31
N MET A 552 18.69 -6.81 14.50
CA MET A 552 17.44 -7.43 14.98
C MET A 552 17.60 -8.94 15.18
N MET A 553 17.28 -9.43 16.38
CA MET A 553 17.28 -10.84 16.76
C MET A 553 15.89 -11.30 17.23
N GLY A 554 14.84 -10.90 16.52
CA GLY A 554 13.46 -11.11 16.96
C GLY A 554 13.09 -10.11 18.05
N ARG A 555 12.91 -10.59 19.29
CA ARG A 555 12.54 -9.75 20.45
C ARG A 555 13.72 -8.94 21.00
N GLU A 556 14.94 -9.39 20.75
CA GLU A 556 16.16 -8.77 21.28
C GLU A 556 16.84 -7.91 20.22
N LEU A 557 17.49 -6.83 20.67
CA LEU A 557 18.33 -5.96 19.86
C LEU A 557 19.80 -6.23 20.21
N LEU A 558 20.67 -6.32 19.22
CA LEU A 558 22.12 -6.40 19.43
C LEU A 558 22.78 -5.09 18.99
N ALA A 559 23.32 -4.32 19.93
CA ALA A 559 24.02 -3.08 19.63
C ALA A 559 25.26 -3.32 18.75
N VAL A 560 25.39 -2.54 17.68
CA VAL A 560 26.53 -2.57 16.75
C VAL A 560 27.09 -1.17 16.55
N LYS A 561 28.39 -1.08 16.22
CA LYS A 561 29.07 0.21 16.00
C LYS A 561 28.95 0.72 14.57
N GLU A 562 28.86 -0.19 13.63
CA GLU A 562 28.77 0.09 12.20
C GLU A 562 27.95 -0.98 11.49
N VAL A 563 27.34 -0.62 10.37
CA VAL A 563 26.57 -1.50 9.49
C VAL A 563 27.03 -1.28 8.04
N GLN A 564 27.27 -2.37 7.32
CA GLN A 564 27.70 -2.38 5.92
C GLN A 564 26.53 -2.65 4.96
N ALA A 565 26.70 -2.30 3.68
CA ALA A 565 25.69 -2.47 2.65
C ALA A 565 25.22 -3.94 2.54
N GLY A 566 23.93 -4.10 2.21
CA GLY A 566 23.23 -5.37 2.14
C GLY A 566 22.66 -5.88 3.47
N ASN A 567 22.96 -5.23 4.59
CA ASN A 567 22.42 -5.64 5.91
C ASN A 567 21.11 -4.94 6.26
N LEU A 568 20.24 -5.69 6.95
CA LEU A 568 19.10 -5.15 7.69
C LEU A 568 19.55 -4.72 9.10
N PHE A 569 19.08 -3.58 9.56
CA PHE A 569 19.45 -3.02 10.85
C PHE A 569 18.34 -2.11 11.39
N ALA A 570 18.46 -1.79 12.67
CA ALA A 570 17.63 -0.82 13.36
C ALA A 570 18.47 0.41 13.73
N ILE A 571 17.88 1.60 13.62
CA ILE A 571 18.56 2.89 13.80
C ILE A 571 17.78 3.83 14.72
N GLY A 572 18.46 4.38 15.72
CA GLY A 572 17.95 5.44 16.60
C GLY A 572 18.33 6.84 16.12
N GLY A 573 17.65 7.86 16.64
CA GLY A 573 17.87 9.27 16.27
C GLY A 573 16.97 9.80 15.15
N LEU A 574 15.90 9.08 14.81
CA LEU A 574 14.92 9.47 13.78
C LEU A 574 13.61 10.04 14.34
N GLU A 575 13.44 9.99 15.66
CA GLU A 575 12.22 10.39 16.35
C GLU A 575 11.84 11.85 16.05
N GLY A 576 10.57 12.09 15.71
CA GLY A 576 10.06 13.43 15.42
C GLY A 576 10.43 14.00 14.05
N ILE A 577 11.39 13.38 13.35
CA ILE A 577 11.84 13.79 12.01
C ILE A 577 11.19 12.90 10.94
N VAL A 578 11.34 11.58 11.08
CA VAL A 578 10.73 10.61 10.18
C VAL A 578 9.34 10.29 10.68
N LEU A 579 8.34 10.47 9.81
CA LEU A 579 6.97 10.08 10.13
C LEU A 579 6.79 8.58 9.92
N ARG A 580 6.58 8.13 8.68
CA ARG A 580 6.32 6.72 8.35
C ARG A 580 7.57 5.99 7.86
N ASN A 581 8.17 6.54 6.81
CA ASN A 581 9.32 6.01 6.10
C ASN A 581 10.20 7.16 5.62
N ALA A 582 11.46 6.88 5.33
CA ALA A 582 12.40 7.86 4.81
C ALA A 582 13.56 7.16 4.08
N THR A 583 14.21 7.90 3.19
CA THR A 583 15.48 7.48 2.61
C THR A 583 16.60 8.24 3.29
N LEU A 584 17.52 7.53 3.94
CA LEU A 584 18.69 8.12 4.56
C LEU A 584 19.80 8.23 3.52
N CYS A 585 20.28 9.45 3.29
CA CYS A 585 21.28 9.75 2.28
C CYS A 585 22.49 10.44 2.92
N GLY A 586 23.70 10.00 2.60
CA GLY A 586 24.92 10.65 3.01
C GLY A 586 26.02 10.51 1.98
N MET A 587 26.94 11.46 1.97
CA MET A 587 28.18 11.39 1.19
C MET A 587 29.11 10.31 1.74
N GLY A 588 30.31 10.12 1.16
CA GLY A 588 31.30 9.13 1.65
C GLY A 588 31.64 9.26 3.14
N LYS A 589 32.33 8.25 3.67
CA LYS A 589 32.76 8.15 5.08
C LYS A 589 33.48 9.43 5.51
N ASP A 590 33.19 9.91 6.72
CA ASP A 590 33.74 11.13 7.34
C ASP A 590 33.24 12.49 6.80
N ARG A 591 32.38 12.52 5.78
CA ARG A 591 31.73 13.78 5.36
C ARG A 591 30.46 14.04 6.15
N GLN A 592 30.40 15.23 6.75
CA GLN A 592 29.19 15.76 7.39
C GLN A 592 28.26 16.40 6.37
N VAL A 593 26.98 16.39 6.75
CA VAL A 593 25.84 16.91 6.00
C VAL A 593 25.84 18.43 6.08
N LYS A 594 25.64 19.13 4.95
CA LYS A 594 25.57 20.59 4.91
C LYS A 594 24.17 21.11 5.22
N GLU A 595 24.08 22.31 5.77
CA GLU A 595 22.80 22.97 6.08
C GLU A 595 22.57 24.24 5.24
N GLY A 596 21.30 24.62 5.07
CA GLY A 596 20.92 25.82 4.32
C GLY A 596 21.17 25.70 2.80
N PRO A 597 21.54 26.79 2.11
CA PRO A 597 21.70 26.80 0.64
C PRO A 597 22.87 25.94 0.13
N GLN A 598 23.79 25.53 1.02
CA GLN A 598 24.92 24.66 0.66
C GLN A 598 24.51 23.19 0.41
N ARG A 599 23.24 22.84 0.68
CA ARG A 599 22.67 21.51 0.42
C ARG A 599 22.61 21.17 -1.08
N ASP A 600 22.62 22.17 -1.96
CA ASP A 600 22.58 21.95 -3.41
C ASP A 600 23.84 21.24 -3.92
N GLU A 601 24.97 21.36 -3.22
CA GLU A 601 26.22 20.65 -3.54
C GLU A 601 26.12 19.14 -3.28
N ASP A 602 25.26 18.74 -2.35
CA ASP A 602 25.05 17.34 -1.96
C ASP A 602 23.92 16.68 -2.78
N ARG A 603 23.36 17.37 -3.79
CA ARG A 603 22.29 16.85 -4.68
C ARG A 603 22.65 15.47 -5.28
N GLY A 604 23.93 15.23 -5.55
CA GLY A 604 24.41 14.00 -6.16
C GLY A 604 24.22 12.72 -5.33
N CYS A 605 23.96 12.80 -4.02
CA CYS A 605 23.69 11.64 -3.18
C CYS A 605 22.22 11.50 -2.75
N LEU A 606 21.33 12.40 -3.18
CA LEU A 606 19.95 12.42 -2.73
C LEU A 606 19.06 11.58 -3.65
N VAL A 607 18.29 10.68 -3.04
CA VAL A 607 17.30 9.84 -3.71
C VAL A 607 16.09 9.64 -2.83
N ASN A 608 14.90 9.56 -3.44
CA ASN A 608 13.65 9.34 -2.73
C ASN A 608 13.07 7.96 -3.05
N LEU A 609 13.45 6.96 -2.26
CA LEU A 609 12.83 5.62 -2.28
C LEU A 609 11.52 5.58 -1.47
N ALA A 610 11.24 6.61 -0.67
CA ALA A 610 10.10 6.67 0.24
C ALA A 610 8.81 7.19 -0.41
N GLY A 611 8.92 7.84 -1.57
CA GLY A 611 7.79 8.42 -2.32
C GLY A 611 6.89 7.42 -3.06
N VAL A 612 7.22 6.12 -3.06
CA VAL A 612 6.46 5.10 -3.80
C VAL A 612 5.16 4.77 -3.06
N ALA A 613 4.03 4.98 -3.75
CA ALA A 613 2.66 4.91 -3.26
C ALA A 613 2.31 3.61 -2.50
N ASN A 614 1.50 3.74 -1.44
CA ASN A 614 0.82 2.63 -0.81
C ASN A 614 -0.18 2.02 -1.80
N THR A 615 -0.13 0.71 -1.99
CA THR A 615 -0.99 -0.03 -2.94
C THR A 615 -2.44 -0.17 -2.47
N THR A 616 -2.74 0.11 -1.19
CA THR A 616 -4.09 -0.01 -0.63
C THR A 616 -4.39 1.20 0.26
N PRO A 617 -5.33 2.07 -0.11
CA PRO A 617 -5.74 3.18 0.74
C PRO A 617 -6.49 2.66 1.99
N PRO A 618 -6.35 3.32 3.14
CA PRO A 618 -7.09 2.93 4.35
C PRO A 618 -8.57 3.25 4.19
N ILE A 619 -9.42 2.29 4.58
CA ILE A 619 -10.84 2.28 4.23
C ILE A 619 -11.72 2.61 5.44
N VAL A 620 -11.42 2.02 6.60
CA VAL A 620 -12.21 2.20 7.82
C VAL A 620 -11.86 3.53 8.44
N ARG A 621 -12.87 4.38 8.69
CA ARG A 621 -12.69 5.71 9.28
C ARG A 621 -13.50 5.81 10.55
N VAL A 622 -12.91 6.28 11.65
CA VAL A 622 -13.61 6.38 12.93
C VAL A 622 -13.21 7.64 13.67
N ALA A 623 -14.18 8.34 14.27
CA ALA A 623 -13.89 9.46 15.15
C ALA A 623 -13.50 8.96 16.54
N LEU A 624 -12.47 9.58 17.10
CA LEU A 624 -11.90 9.26 18.40
C LEU A 624 -12.03 10.48 19.31
N GLU A 625 -12.58 10.24 20.49
CA GLU A 625 -12.68 11.25 21.55
C GLU A 625 -12.13 10.65 22.85
N PRO A 626 -11.35 11.41 23.63
CA PRO A 626 -10.95 10.97 24.95
C PRO A 626 -12.20 10.92 25.84
N GLN A 627 -12.27 9.96 26.76
CA GLN A 627 -13.40 9.89 27.70
C GLN A 627 -13.44 11.14 28.61
N ASP A 628 -12.27 11.66 28.98
CA ASP A 628 -12.13 12.97 29.60
C ASP A 628 -11.63 14.00 28.56
N PRO A 629 -12.43 15.04 28.22
CA PRO A 629 -12.02 16.10 27.31
C PRO A 629 -10.74 16.84 27.72
N SER A 630 -10.35 16.80 29.00
CA SER A 630 -9.10 17.42 29.48
C SER A 630 -7.84 16.75 28.91
N GLU A 631 -7.94 15.48 28.50
CA GLU A 631 -6.83 14.67 28.00
C GLU A 631 -6.66 14.71 26.47
N MET A 632 -7.36 15.62 25.79
CA MET A 632 -7.30 15.77 24.33
C MET A 632 -5.88 15.94 23.79
N SER A 633 -5.00 16.63 24.53
CA SER A 633 -3.59 16.79 24.17
C SER A 633 -2.84 15.45 24.08
N LYS A 634 -3.08 14.54 25.03
CA LYS A 634 -2.48 13.20 25.05
C LYS A 634 -2.97 12.36 23.88
N LEU A 635 -4.25 12.46 23.52
CA LEU A 635 -4.79 11.75 22.35
C LEU A 635 -4.13 12.24 21.05
N ILE A 636 -3.93 13.55 20.89
CA ILE A 636 -3.26 14.11 19.70
C ILE A 636 -1.80 13.63 19.61
N GLU A 637 -1.08 13.64 20.73
CA GLU A 637 0.29 13.14 20.79
C GLU A 637 0.34 11.63 20.50
N GLY A 638 -0.54 10.84 21.11
CA GLY A 638 -0.62 9.41 20.86
C GLY A 638 -0.99 9.07 19.42
N LEU A 639 -1.90 9.82 18.79
CA LEU A 639 -2.25 9.67 17.37
C LEU A 639 -1.07 9.99 16.46
N ARG A 640 -0.25 10.99 16.82
CA ARG A 640 0.98 11.31 16.08
C ARG A 640 1.98 10.17 16.17
N LEU A 641 2.19 9.60 17.36
CA LEU A 641 3.09 8.45 17.56
C LEU A 641 2.59 7.19 16.83
N LEU A 642 1.29 6.92 16.87
CA LEU A 642 0.68 5.80 16.15
C LEU A 642 0.89 5.93 14.63
N ASN A 643 0.66 7.12 14.06
CA ASN A 643 0.90 7.39 12.63
C ASN A 643 2.40 7.25 12.25
N GLN A 644 3.31 7.36 13.22
CA GLN A 644 4.73 7.07 12.99
C GLN A 644 5.04 5.57 12.99
N ALA A 645 4.49 4.86 13.97
CA ALA A 645 4.72 3.42 14.14
C ALA A 645 4.04 2.58 13.04
N ASP A 646 2.88 3.03 12.58
CA ASP A 646 2.03 2.27 11.66
C ASP A 646 2.00 2.89 10.25
N PRO A 647 2.48 2.19 9.21
CA PRO A 647 2.57 2.75 7.86
C PRO A 647 1.20 2.99 7.19
N CYS A 648 0.12 2.41 7.72
CA CYS A 648 -1.21 2.48 7.11
C CYS A 648 -2.19 3.38 7.88
N VAL A 649 -1.89 3.75 9.11
CA VAL A 649 -2.72 4.67 9.88
C VAL A 649 -2.61 6.09 9.32
N GLU A 650 -3.76 6.74 9.12
CA GLU A 650 -3.81 8.18 8.88
C GLU A 650 -4.72 8.87 9.88
N THR A 651 -4.40 10.12 10.16
CA THR A 651 -5.11 10.93 11.14
C THR A 651 -5.58 12.21 10.47
N LEU A 652 -6.89 12.46 10.48
CA LEU A 652 -7.50 13.65 9.91
C LEU A 652 -8.27 14.39 10.99
N VAL A 653 -8.24 15.73 10.95
CA VAL A 653 -9.16 16.56 11.74
C VAL A 653 -10.27 16.99 10.81
N GLN A 654 -11.52 16.61 11.13
CA GLN A 654 -12.66 17.03 10.34
C GLN A 654 -13.00 18.51 10.59
N SER A 655 -13.79 19.11 9.70
CA SER A 655 -14.27 20.49 9.87
C SER A 655 -15.16 20.68 11.11
N THR A 656 -15.68 19.58 11.68
CA THR A 656 -16.42 19.55 12.95
C THR A 656 -15.49 19.67 14.17
N GLY A 657 -14.18 19.52 14.00
CA GLY A 657 -13.18 19.43 15.07
C GLY A 657 -12.94 18.00 15.56
N GLU A 658 -13.64 17.00 15.03
CA GLU A 658 -13.46 15.59 15.38
C GLU A 658 -12.12 15.05 14.85
N HIS A 659 -11.40 14.33 15.70
CA HIS A 659 -10.19 13.61 15.32
C HIS A 659 -10.56 12.24 14.76
N VAL A 660 -10.24 12.00 13.50
CA VAL A 660 -10.61 10.77 12.79
C VAL A 660 -9.37 9.97 12.44
N ILE A 661 -9.38 8.70 12.83
CA ILE A 661 -8.39 7.71 12.42
C ILE A 661 -8.87 6.96 11.18
N LEU A 662 -7.95 6.69 10.26
CA LEU A 662 -8.15 5.89 9.07
C LEU A 662 -7.27 4.64 9.18
N THR A 663 -7.88 3.46 9.01
CA THR A 663 -7.20 2.17 9.08
C THR A 663 -7.60 1.28 7.89
N ALA A 664 -6.78 0.28 7.57
CA ALA A 664 -7.04 -0.64 6.45
C ALA A 664 -8.35 -1.43 6.61
N GLY A 665 -8.67 -1.85 7.83
CA GLY A 665 -9.78 -2.74 8.13
C GLY A 665 -10.14 -2.74 9.62
N GLU A 666 -11.09 -3.59 10.00
CA GLU A 666 -11.65 -3.68 11.36
C GLU A 666 -10.62 -4.23 12.35
N LEU A 667 -9.93 -5.31 11.98
CA LEU A 667 -8.90 -5.91 12.83
C LEU A 667 -7.75 -4.93 13.07
N HIS A 668 -7.36 -4.22 12.01
CA HIS A 668 -6.33 -3.18 12.12
C HIS A 668 -6.79 -1.99 12.99
N LEU A 669 -8.07 -1.60 12.93
CA LEU A 669 -8.62 -0.59 13.85
C LEU A 669 -8.52 -1.04 15.31
N GLU A 670 -8.90 -2.28 15.63
CA GLU A 670 -8.81 -2.82 16.99
C GLU A 670 -7.38 -2.77 17.53
N ARG A 671 -6.40 -3.18 16.70
CA ARG A 671 -4.97 -3.07 17.03
C ARG A 671 -4.58 -1.63 17.35
N CYS A 672 -4.91 -0.69 16.47
CA CYS A 672 -4.59 0.72 16.63
C CYS A 672 -5.17 1.32 17.91
N LEU A 673 -6.42 0.96 18.23
CA LEU A 673 -7.10 1.40 19.44
C LEU A 673 -6.42 0.84 20.70
N LYS A 674 -6.01 -0.44 20.68
CA LYS A 674 -5.25 -1.04 21.78
C LYS A 674 -3.90 -0.34 21.95
N ASP A 675 -3.18 -0.08 20.86
CA ASP A 675 -1.90 0.64 20.90
C ASP A 675 -2.04 2.07 21.43
N LEU A 676 -3.11 2.80 21.08
CA LEU A 676 -3.38 4.12 21.63
C LEU A 676 -3.69 4.07 23.13
N ARG A 677 -4.50 3.10 23.59
CA ARG A 677 -4.88 2.96 25.00
C ARG A 677 -3.73 2.47 25.88
N ASP A 678 -2.92 1.54 25.40
CA ASP A 678 -1.95 0.84 26.24
C ASP A 678 -0.54 1.43 26.13
N ARG A 679 -0.13 1.90 24.95
CA ARG A 679 1.26 2.27 24.66
C ARG A 679 1.45 3.78 24.47
N PHE A 680 0.69 4.38 23.54
CA PHE A 680 0.97 5.74 23.09
C PHE A 680 0.27 6.82 23.91
N ALA A 681 -1.07 6.86 23.91
CA ALA A 681 -1.82 7.92 24.57
C ALA A 681 -2.06 7.64 26.07
N LYS A 682 -2.21 6.34 26.44
CA LYS A 682 -2.44 5.90 27.83
C LYS A 682 -3.66 6.52 28.48
N ILE A 683 -4.74 6.60 27.71
CA ILE A 683 -6.03 7.16 28.11
C ILE A 683 -7.16 6.25 27.64
N GLU A 684 -8.32 6.41 28.26
CA GLU A 684 -9.55 5.79 27.77
C GLU A 684 -10.12 6.58 26.59
N ILE A 685 -10.41 5.87 25.50
CA ILE A 685 -10.83 6.45 24.22
C ILE A 685 -12.21 5.91 23.85
N THR A 686 -13.14 6.84 23.63
CA THR A 686 -14.46 6.58 23.06
C THR A 686 -14.36 6.62 21.55
N VAL A 687 -14.94 5.60 20.91
CA VAL A 687 -14.81 5.33 19.48
C VAL A 687 -16.19 5.46 18.86
N SER A 688 -16.35 6.29 17.83
CA SER A 688 -17.61 6.42 17.13
C SER A 688 -17.93 5.16 16.32
N PRO A 689 -19.19 4.98 15.85
CA PRO A 689 -19.46 4.01 14.80
C PRO A 689 -18.61 4.32 13.54
N PRO A 690 -18.22 3.31 12.75
CA PRO A 690 -17.47 3.52 11.53
C PRO A 690 -18.15 4.48 10.55
N ILE A 691 -17.36 5.41 10.05
CA ILE A 691 -17.74 6.43 9.09
C ILE A 691 -17.56 5.87 7.69
N VAL A 692 -18.68 5.48 7.09
CA VAL A 692 -18.70 5.05 5.69
C VAL A 692 -18.83 6.28 4.79
N PRO A 693 -17.93 6.45 3.80
CA PRO A 693 -18.10 7.47 2.78
C PRO A 693 -19.25 7.07 1.86
N PHE A 694 -20.24 7.96 1.72
CA PHE A 694 -21.27 7.83 0.69
C PHE A 694 -20.93 8.79 -0.46
N ARG A 695 -21.55 8.57 -1.62
CA ARG A 695 -21.63 9.59 -2.68
C ARG A 695 -23.08 9.92 -2.96
N GLU A 696 -23.30 11.08 -3.54
CA GLU A 696 -24.64 11.53 -3.90
C GLU A 696 -24.75 11.59 -5.42
N THR A 697 -25.86 11.12 -5.96
CA THR A 697 -26.15 11.21 -7.39
C THR A 697 -27.64 11.43 -7.60
N ALA A 698 -28.06 11.61 -8.85
CA ALA A 698 -29.46 11.66 -9.19
C ALA A 698 -29.72 10.83 -10.45
N VAL A 699 -30.92 10.27 -10.56
CA VAL A 699 -31.32 9.41 -11.67
C VAL A 699 -32.65 9.86 -12.27
N SER A 700 -32.88 9.44 -13.51
CA SER A 700 -34.16 9.63 -14.17
C SER A 700 -35.09 8.44 -13.92
N VAL A 701 -36.26 8.68 -13.33
CA VAL A 701 -37.34 7.71 -13.12
C VAL A 701 -38.62 8.15 -13.85
N PRO A 702 -39.50 7.22 -14.27
CA PRO A 702 -40.74 7.57 -14.98
C PRO A 702 -41.68 8.47 -14.17
N ASP A 703 -41.84 8.17 -12.87
CA ASP A 703 -42.81 8.83 -11.99
C ASP A 703 -42.12 9.89 -11.10
N MET A 704 -41.90 11.08 -11.65
CA MET A 704 -41.33 12.21 -10.91
C MET A 704 -42.33 13.34 -10.66
N ALA A 705 -42.13 14.06 -9.56
CA ALA A 705 -42.79 15.34 -9.29
C ALA A 705 -42.52 16.36 -10.43
N PRO A 706 -43.44 17.29 -10.73
CA PRO A 706 -43.23 18.31 -11.75
C PRO A 706 -41.96 19.15 -11.50
N PRO A 707 -41.29 19.68 -12.56
CA PRO A 707 -40.08 20.49 -12.41
C PRO A 707 -40.28 21.68 -11.46
N LYS A 708 -39.29 21.94 -10.60
CA LYS A 708 -39.31 23.05 -9.63
C LYS A 708 -39.46 24.42 -10.28
N THR A 709 -38.91 24.61 -11.48
CA THR A 709 -39.05 25.85 -12.25
C THR A 709 -40.09 25.64 -13.35
N PRO A 710 -41.28 26.27 -13.25
CA PRO A 710 -42.32 26.14 -14.26
C PRO A 710 -41.84 26.61 -15.64
N ASN A 711 -42.31 25.97 -16.72
CA ASN A 711 -42.00 26.31 -18.12
C ASN A 711 -40.53 26.15 -18.56
N HIS A 712 -39.64 25.64 -17.71
CA HIS A 712 -38.26 25.32 -18.08
C HIS A 712 -38.02 23.79 -18.09
N PRO A 713 -37.00 23.29 -18.81
CA PRO A 713 -36.59 21.90 -18.72
C PRO A 713 -36.25 21.50 -17.28
N ARG A 714 -36.47 20.23 -16.91
CA ARG A 714 -36.13 19.69 -15.58
C ARG A 714 -34.66 19.95 -15.23
N GLY A 715 -34.41 20.24 -13.97
CA GLY A 715 -33.11 20.56 -13.41
C GLY A 715 -32.72 22.02 -13.57
N THR A 716 -33.54 22.85 -14.24
CA THR A 716 -33.30 24.28 -14.41
C THR A 716 -33.69 25.03 -13.14
N ILE A 717 -32.76 25.81 -12.57
CA ILE A 717 -32.98 26.67 -11.41
C ILE A 717 -32.48 28.07 -11.74
N ILE A 718 -33.31 29.07 -11.43
CA ILE A 718 -32.97 30.49 -11.59
C ILE A 718 -32.65 31.05 -10.21
N GLY A 719 -31.38 31.39 -10.00
CA GLY A 719 -30.90 32.10 -8.82
C GLY A 719 -30.90 33.62 -9.04
N SER A 720 -31.16 34.39 -7.99
CA SER A 720 -31.15 35.85 -8.02
C SER A 720 -30.35 36.41 -6.86
N VAL A 721 -29.53 37.43 -7.13
CA VAL A 721 -28.58 38.03 -6.17
C VAL A 721 -28.83 39.53 -6.09
N GLN A 722 -28.62 40.14 -4.91
CA GLN A 722 -28.79 41.59 -4.68
C GLN A 722 -30.14 42.14 -5.19
N SER A 723 -31.24 41.52 -4.77
CA SER A 723 -32.62 41.91 -5.14
C SER A 723 -32.89 41.92 -6.65
N GLY A 724 -32.33 40.98 -7.40
CA GLY A 724 -32.57 40.87 -8.84
C GLY A 724 -31.49 41.49 -9.72
N LEU A 725 -30.46 42.14 -9.15
CA LEU A 725 -29.40 42.76 -9.93
C LEU A 725 -28.66 41.77 -10.83
N VAL A 726 -28.39 40.56 -10.34
CA VAL A 726 -27.79 39.49 -11.15
C VAL A 726 -28.65 38.24 -11.06
N THR A 727 -29.05 37.69 -12.20
CA THR A 727 -29.73 36.39 -12.29
C THR A 727 -28.82 35.36 -12.94
N LEU A 728 -28.85 34.15 -12.40
CA LEU A 728 -28.09 33.00 -12.89
C LEU A 728 -29.03 31.85 -13.21
N THR A 729 -28.92 31.27 -14.40
CA THR A 729 -29.75 30.14 -14.84
C THR A 729 -28.86 28.92 -15.03
N ILE A 730 -29.06 27.91 -14.17
CA ILE A 730 -28.29 26.67 -14.16
C ILE A 730 -29.22 25.50 -14.41
N ARG A 731 -28.83 24.60 -15.31
CA ARG A 731 -29.54 23.35 -15.56
C ARG A 731 -28.69 22.16 -15.14
N ALA A 732 -29.18 21.35 -14.20
CA ALA A 732 -28.54 20.09 -13.81
C ALA A 732 -29.15 18.90 -14.55
N GLN A 733 -28.32 17.94 -14.96
CA GLN A 733 -28.76 16.70 -15.63
C GLN A 733 -27.88 15.51 -15.18
N PRO A 734 -28.49 14.34 -14.87
CA PRO A 734 -27.75 13.10 -14.67
C PRO A 734 -26.90 12.74 -15.89
N MET A 735 -25.65 12.40 -15.64
CA MET A 735 -24.70 12.07 -16.70
C MET A 735 -24.84 10.59 -17.11
N PRO A 736 -24.69 10.25 -18.41
CA PRO A 736 -24.67 8.87 -18.86
C PRO A 736 -23.57 8.05 -18.19
N ALA A 737 -23.90 6.83 -17.75
CA ALA A 737 -23.00 5.97 -16.96
C ALA A 737 -21.62 5.79 -17.61
N LYS A 738 -21.55 5.60 -18.93
CA LYS A 738 -20.28 5.45 -19.67
C LYS A 738 -19.35 6.66 -19.53
N VAL A 739 -19.89 7.87 -19.51
CA VAL A 739 -19.12 9.11 -19.34
C VAL A 739 -18.66 9.24 -17.89
N THR A 740 -19.55 8.96 -16.93
CA THR A 740 -19.24 8.98 -15.50
C THR A 740 -18.10 8.01 -15.16
N THR A 741 -18.16 6.76 -15.68
CA THR A 741 -17.11 5.75 -15.49
C THR A 741 -15.79 6.18 -16.12
N PHE A 742 -15.81 6.75 -17.33
CA PHE A 742 -14.61 7.24 -18.00
C PHE A 742 -13.92 8.36 -17.21
N LEU A 743 -14.68 9.35 -16.73
CA LEU A 743 -14.13 10.46 -15.94
C LEU A 743 -13.61 9.99 -14.57
N ALA A 744 -14.29 9.03 -13.93
CA ALA A 744 -13.83 8.44 -12.68
C ALA A 744 -12.50 7.69 -12.85
N ALA A 745 -12.36 6.89 -13.91
CA ALA A 745 -11.13 6.16 -14.23
C ALA A 745 -9.95 7.10 -14.55
N ASN A 746 -10.21 8.23 -15.18
CA ASN A 746 -9.19 9.20 -15.62
C ASN A 746 -8.97 10.38 -14.65
N ALA A 747 -9.42 10.28 -13.39
CA ALA A 747 -9.27 11.34 -12.39
C ALA A 747 -7.81 11.77 -12.17
N ASN A 748 -6.88 10.80 -12.14
CA ASN A 748 -5.45 11.08 -12.00
C ASN A 748 -4.86 11.78 -13.24
N THR A 749 -5.31 11.42 -14.44
CA THR A 749 -4.93 12.10 -15.68
C THR A 749 -5.42 13.55 -15.68
N ILE A 750 -6.67 13.80 -15.26
CA ILE A 750 -7.23 15.16 -15.10
C ILE A 750 -6.41 15.97 -14.09
N LYS A 751 -6.02 15.36 -12.96
CA LYS A 751 -5.15 15.99 -11.95
C LYS A 751 -3.80 16.40 -12.56
N ARG A 752 -3.16 15.54 -13.36
CA ARG A 752 -1.89 15.83 -14.03
C ARG A 752 -2.03 16.99 -15.04
N ILE A 753 -3.07 16.93 -15.90
CA ILE A 753 -3.38 17.98 -16.89
C ILE A 753 -3.51 19.35 -16.22
N GLN A 754 -4.06 19.42 -15.01
CA GLN A 754 -4.24 20.67 -14.27
C GLN A 754 -3.03 21.07 -13.40
N ARG A 755 -2.25 20.10 -12.89
CA ARG A 755 -1.11 20.32 -12.00
C ARG A 755 0.12 20.87 -12.72
N ASP A 756 0.34 20.47 -13.97
CA ASP A 756 1.57 20.81 -14.70
C ASP A 756 1.78 22.32 -14.97
N ARG A 757 0.79 23.20 -14.71
CA ARG A 757 0.85 24.57 -15.25
C ARG A 757 0.35 25.69 -14.34
N ARG A 758 -0.10 25.41 -13.11
CA ARG A 758 -0.46 26.45 -12.11
C ARG A 758 0.38 26.29 -10.86
N SER A 759 1.45 27.10 -10.76
CA SER A 759 2.26 27.37 -9.56
C SER A 759 2.82 26.16 -8.80
N GLY A 760 4.13 26.15 -8.54
CA GLY A 760 4.79 25.20 -7.62
C GLY A 760 4.37 25.27 -6.14
N LYS A 761 3.14 25.71 -5.84
CA LYS A 761 2.50 25.52 -4.54
C LYS A 761 1.76 24.19 -4.55
N ALA A 762 2.29 23.23 -3.81
CA ALA A 762 1.48 22.14 -3.31
C ALA A 762 0.43 22.75 -2.38
N ASP A 763 -0.86 22.71 -2.76
CA ASP A 763 -1.91 22.87 -1.76
C ASP A 763 -1.77 21.70 -0.78
N ASP A 764 -1.42 22.03 0.47
CA ASP A 764 -1.06 21.10 1.54
C ASP A 764 -2.26 20.29 2.09
N ASP A 765 -3.50 20.53 1.61
CA ASP A 765 -4.72 19.94 2.15
C ASP A 765 -5.62 19.29 1.09
N ALA A 766 -5.20 18.17 0.48
CA ALA A 766 -6.13 17.29 -0.25
C ALA A 766 -5.59 15.88 -0.59
N ASP A 767 -4.84 15.23 0.30
CA ASP A 767 -4.66 13.76 0.21
C ASP A 767 -5.89 13.06 0.85
N ALA A 768 -7.09 13.38 0.37
CA ALA A 768 -8.17 12.40 0.50
C ALA A 768 -7.93 11.41 -0.64
N ALA A 769 -7.57 10.17 -0.29
CA ALA A 769 -7.46 9.05 -1.22
C ALA A 769 -8.56 9.15 -2.29
N THR A 770 -8.18 9.45 -3.52
CA THR A 770 -9.08 9.26 -4.65
C THR A 770 -9.16 7.75 -4.84
N ASP A 771 -10.22 7.16 -4.30
CA ASP A 771 -10.58 5.74 -4.44
C ASP A 771 -10.90 5.45 -5.92
N VAL A 772 -9.87 5.36 -6.75
CA VAL A 772 -10.01 5.02 -8.17
C VAL A 772 -9.83 3.51 -8.29
N PRO A 773 -10.83 2.75 -8.77
CA PRO A 773 -10.63 1.36 -9.15
C PRO A 773 -9.57 1.31 -10.27
N GLU A 774 -8.55 0.46 -10.14
CA GLU A 774 -7.69 0.10 -11.27
C GLU A 774 -8.56 -0.61 -12.32
N ALA A 775 -9.05 0.16 -13.29
CA ALA A 775 -9.85 -0.35 -14.40
C ALA A 775 -9.17 0.00 -15.73
N ALA A 776 -9.19 -0.96 -16.65
CA ALA A 776 -8.72 -0.81 -18.01
C ALA A 776 -9.34 0.42 -18.70
N GLY A 777 -8.51 1.27 -19.31
CA GLY A 777 -8.97 2.47 -20.05
C GLY A 777 -8.46 3.82 -19.50
N VAL A 778 -7.40 3.83 -18.69
CA VAL A 778 -6.65 5.05 -18.36
C VAL A 778 -5.96 5.56 -19.64
N VAL A 779 -6.18 6.83 -19.95
CA VAL A 779 -5.63 7.46 -21.17
C VAL A 779 -4.53 8.45 -20.78
N SER A 780 -3.58 8.66 -21.69
CA SER A 780 -2.53 9.66 -21.54
C SER A 780 -3.11 11.10 -21.51
N PRO A 781 -2.39 12.08 -20.93
CA PRO A 781 -2.84 13.48 -20.89
C PRO A 781 -3.15 14.07 -22.27
N GLU A 782 -2.46 13.62 -23.32
CA GLU A 782 -2.59 14.12 -24.69
C GLU A 782 -3.84 13.54 -25.39
N GLU A 783 -4.15 12.27 -25.12
CA GLU A 783 -5.28 11.55 -25.71
C GLU A 783 -6.58 11.72 -24.92
N PHE A 784 -6.53 12.32 -23.73
CA PHE A 784 -7.68 12.49 -22.85
C PHE A 784 -8.86 13.20 -23.54
N TRP A 785 -8.63 14.34 -24.19
CA TRP A 785 -9.70 15.12 -24.81
C TRP A 785 -10.33 14.42 -26.03
N PRO A 786 -9.55 13.85 -26.98
CA PRO A 786 -10.10 13.02 -28.04
C PRO A 786 -10.90 11.82 -27.54
N ALA A 787 -10.40 11.11 -26.52
CA ALA A 787 -11.08 9.97 -25.94
C ALA A 787 -12.39 10.37 -25.25
N LEU A 788 -12.39 11.47 -24.50
CA LEU A 788 -13.59 12.03 -23.87
C LEU A 788 -14.67 12.39 -24.90
N GLU A 789 -14.28 13.05 -26.00
CA GLU A 789 -15.21 13.41 -27.07
C GLU A 789 -15.81 12.16 -27.75
N ALA A 790 -15.00 11.11 -27.98
CA ALA A 790 -15.50 9.85 -28.52
C ALA A 790 -16.52 9.16 -27.60
N VAL A 791 -16.33 9.23 -26.28
CA VAL A 791 -17.28 8.70 -25.29
C VAL A 791 -18.56 9.54 -25.26
N LEU A 792 -18.44 10.87 -25.32
CA LEU A 792 -19.58 11.79 -25.37
C LEU A 792 -20.42 11.60 -26.64
N GLN A 793 -19.80 11.43 -27.81
CA GLN A 793 -20.50 11.14 -29.07
C GLN A 793 -21.30 9.84 -29.01
N LYS A 794 -20.74 8.80 -28.39
CA LYS A 794 -21.44 7.52 -28.16
C LYS A 794 -22.58 7.63 -27.16
N ALA A 795 -22.59 8.65 -26.30
CA ALA A 795 -23.62 8.87 -25.28
C ALA A 795 -24.87 9.57 -25.83
N GLY A 796 -24.77 10.28 -26.97
CA GLY A 796 -25.92 10.83 -27.69
C GLY A 796 -25.64 12.19 -28.33
N ARG A 797 -26.58 12.67 -29.16
CA ARG A 797 -26.46 13.95 -29.88
C ARG A 797 -26.35 15.17 -28.96
N GLU A 798 -26.99 15.14 -27.79
CA GLU A 798 -26.95 16.24 -26.81
C GLU A 798 -25.57 16.41 -26.14
N TRP A 799 -24.73 15.38 -26.20
CA TRP A 799 -23.42 15.32 -25.54
C TRP A 799 -22.25 15.56 -26.49
N SER A 800 -22.49 15.42 -27.80
CA SER A 800 -21.50 15.62 -28.86
C SER A 800 -21.01 17.07 -28.91
N GLY A 801 -19.70 17.29 -29.03
CA GLY A 801 -19.09 18.62 -29.13
C GLY A 801 -18.99 19.39 -27.83
N LEU A 802 -19.39 18.78 -26.69
CA LEU A 802 -19.32 19.44 -25.38
C LEU A 802 -17.90 19.53 -24.83
N ALA A 803 -16.94 18.72 -25.29
CA ALA A 803 -15.57 18.71 -24.75
C ALA A 803 -14.92 20.10 -24.77
N ASP A 804 -15.19 20.90 -25.81
CA ASP A 804 -14.66 22.26 -25.95
C ASP A 804 -15.41 23.30 -25.09
N GLN A 805 -16.57 22.96 -24.54
CA GLN A 805 -17.42 23.84 -23.71
C GLN A 805 -17.31 23.53 -22.21
N ILE A 806 -16.56 22.48 -21.83
CA ILE A 806 -16.33 22.15 -20.43
C ILE A 806 -15.51 23.25 -19.77
N TRP A 807 -16.06 23.85 -18.72
CA TRP A 807 -15.43 24.89 -17.93
C TRP A 807 -14.62 24.33 -16.77
N SER A 808 -15.18 23.38 -16.03
CA SER A 808 -14.55 22.83 -14.83
C SER A 808 -15.05 21.42 -14.55
N PHE A 809 -14.20 20.60 -13.94
CA PHE A 809 -14.60 19.32 -13.35
C PHE A 809 -14.86 19.51 -11.86
N GLY A 810 -15.63 18.63 -11.22
CA GLY A 810 -15.92 18.74 -9.79
C GLY A 810 -16.18 17.41 -9.13
N PRO A 811 -15.99 17.30 -7.80
CA PRO A 811 -15.43 18.32 -6.89
C PRO A 811 -13.90 18.48 -7.00
N ARG A 812 -13.30 19.47 -6.33
CA ARG A 812 -11.83 19.73 -6.28
C ARG A 812 -11.16 19.82 -7.65
N ARG A 813 -11.89 20.25 -8.68
CA ARG A 813 -11.44 20.29 -10.07
C ARG A 813 -11.07 18.91 -10.65
N ILE A 814 -11.38 17.82 -9.96
CA ILE A 814 -11.03 16.45 -10.31
C ILE A 814 -12.24 15.56 -9.97
N GLY A 815 -12.96 15.07 -10.98
CA GLY A 815 -14.09 14.18 -10.72
C GLY A 815 -15.00 13.99 -11.91
N SER A 816 -16.05 13.20 -11.68
CA SER A 816 -17.04 12.80 -12.67
C SER A 816 -18.24 13.76 -12.77
N ASN A 817 -18.14 14.96 -12.21
CA ASN A 817 -19.07 16.05 -12.51
C ASN A 817 -18.42 17.04 -13.47
N MET A 818 -19.21 17.61 -14.36
CA MET A 818 -18.75 18.64 -15.29
C MET A 818 -19.65 19.87 -15.21
N LEU A 819 -19.01 21.04 -15.27
CA LEU A 819 -19.65 22.32 -15.52
C LEU A 819 -19.41 22.69 -16.98
N VAL A 820 -20.49 22.92 -17.72
CA VAL A 820 -20.49 23.22 -19.15
C VAL A 820 -21.05 24.61 -19.36
N ASP A 821 -20.37 25.42 -20.15
CA ASP A 821 -20.82 26.77 -20.49
C ASP A 821 -21.63 26.76 -21.79
N ARG A 822 -22.90 27.18 -21.71
CA ARG A 822 -23.81 27.38 -22.85
C ARG A 822 -24.24 28.84 -23.04
N THR A 823 -23.60 29.76 -22.32
CA THR A 823 -23.92 31.19 -22.42
C THR A 823 -23.55 31.76 -23.80
N GLU A 824 -24.26 32.81 -24.22
CA GLU A 824 -24.00 33.50 -25.49
C GLU A 824 -22.62 34.20 -25.46
N GLY A 825 -21.74 33.87 -26.41
CA GLY A 825 -20.39 34.44 -26.54
C GLY A 825 -19.28 33.40 -26.68
N ALA A 826 -18.03 33.81 -26.44
CA ALA A 826 -16.90 32.87 -26.45
C ALA A 826 -16.97 31.94 -25.21
N PRO A 827 -17.06 30.61 -25.39
CA PRO A 827 -17.30 29.67 -24.30
C PRO A 827 -16.11 29.61 -23.34
N ARG A 828 -16.41 29.47 -22.04
CA ARG A 828 -15.42 29.27 -20.97
C ARG A 828 -14.81 27.86 -21.05
N SER A 829 -13.95 27.64 -22.04
CA SER A 829 -13.31 26.35 -22.29
C SER A 829 -12.09 26.13 -21.39
N LEU A 830 -12.08 25.05 -20.60
CA LEU A 830 -10.91 24.56 -19.88
C LEU A 830 -9.81 24.16 -20.84
N ARG A 831 -10.13 23.40 -21.89
CA ARG A 831 -9.18 22.95 -22.91
C ARG A 831 -8.46 24.13 -23.57
N ARG A 832 -9.19 25.11 -24.11
CA ARG A 832 -8.58 26.27 -24.78
C ARG A 832 -7.76 27.13 -23.82
N ARG A 833 -8.18 27.22 -22.55
CA ARG A 833 -7.42 27.94 -21.50
C ARG A 833 -6.10 27.25 -21.21
N LEU A 834 -6.08 25.92 -21.13
CA LEU A 834 -4.86 25.13 -20.94
C LEU A 834 -3.93 25.18 -22.17
N GLU A 835 -4.49 25.15 -23.38
CA GLU A 835 -3.74 25.32 -24.64
C GLU A 835 -3.09 26.71 -24.74
N ARG A 836 -3.83 27.79 -24.39
CA ARG A 836 -3.28 29.16 -24.34
C ARG A 836 -2.17 29.32 -23.31
N GLN A 837 -2.32 28.70 -22.13
CA GLN A 837 -1.27 28.70 -21.11
C GLN A 837 -0.03 27.92 -21.54
N ALA A 838 -0.20 26.88 -22.37
CA ALA A 838 0.90 26.11 -22.96
C ALA A 838 1.77 26.95 -23.91
N ALA A 839 1.16 27.88 -24.63
CA ALA A 839 1.82 28.68 -25.65
C ALA A 839 2.69 29.83 -25.10
N ILE A 840 2.68 30.06 -23.77
CA ILE A 840 3.44 31.14 -23.12
C ILE A 840 4.78 30.59 -22.59
N PRO A 841 5.95 31.08 -23.06
CA PRO A 841 7.26 30.63 -22.57
C PRO A 841 7.45 30.86 -21.07
N SER A 842 8.02 29.85 -20.38
CA SER A 842 8.28 29.81 -18.92
C SER A 842 8.95 31.07 -18.34
N ALA A 843 9.78 31.78 -19.12
CA ALA A 843 10.53 32.95 -18.68
C ALA A 843 9.68 34.21 -18.39
N LEU A 844 8.42 34.27 -18.82
CA LEU A 844 7.53 35.44 -18.66
C LEU A 844 6.45 35.25 -17.58
N GLN A 845 6.48 34.13 -16.85
CA GLN A 845 5.51 33.86 -15.79
C GLN A 845 5.92 34.54 -14.48
N THR A 846 5.45 35.76 -14.23
CA THR A 846 5.54 36.38 -12.90
C THR A 846 4.65 35.63 -11.90
N PRO A 847 5.15 35.26 -10.69
CA PRO A 847 4.33 34.64 -9.67
C PRO A 847 3.47 35.71 -8.98
N GLY A 848 2.17 35.69 -9.29
CA GLY A 848 1.17 36.53 -8.64
C GLY A 848 0.87 37.83 -9.39
N GLY A 849 -0.12 37.79 -10.28
CA GLY A 849 -0.66 38.97 -10.94
C GLY A 849 -2.01 38.67 -11.55
N ASN A 850 -3.04 39.35 -11.06
CA ASN A 850 -4.42 39.30 -11.54
C ASN A 850 -4.49 39.59 -13.05
N SER A 851 -5.19 38.75 -13.81
CA SER A 851 -5.48 38.98 -15.23
C SER A 851 -6.61 40.01 -15.38
N ALA A 852 -6.28 41.29 -15.43
CA ALA A 852 -7.06 42.29 -16.12
C ALA A 852 -6.37 42.57 -17.47
N LEU A 853 -6.96 42.09 -18.57
CA LEU A 853 -6.50 42.40 -19.94
C LEU A 853 -7.08 43.76 -20.34
N SER A 854 -6.21 44.76 -20.53
CA SER A 854 -6.54 46.01 -21.24
C SER A 854 -6.45 45.81 -22.77
N PRO A 855 -7.16 46.59 -23.60
CA PRO A 855 -7.22 46.40 -25.06
C PRO A 855 -5.95 46.91 -25.77
N PRO A 856 -5.73 46.57 -27.06
CA PRO A 856 -4.42 46.62 -27.70
C PRO A 856 -4.01 48.05 -28.07
N LYS A 857 -2.79 48.44 -27.72
CA LYS A 857 -2.14 49.63 -28.31
C LYS A 857 -1.51 49.26 -29.65
N THR A 858 -1.82 50.06 -30.66
CA THR A 858 -1.18 50.09 -31.99
C THR A 858 0.31 50.48 -31.90
N PRO A 859 1.14 50.06 -32.88
CA PRO A 859 2.60 50.24 -32.82
C PRO A 859 3.11 51.50 -33.54
N ALA A 860 4.27 51.98 -33.09
CA ALA A 860 5.22 52.97 -33.66
C ALA A 860 5.42 54.19 -32.73
N GLU A 861 6.60 54.71 -32.41
CA GLU A 861 7.98 54.51 -32.85
C GLU A 861 8.93 55.24 -31.85
N SER A 862 10.20 54.78 -31.81
CA SER A 862 11.46 55.49 -31.49
C SER A 862 11.68 56.24 -30.16
N ASP A 863 12.47 55.60 -29.28
CA ASP A 863 13.77 56.04 -28.71
C ASP A 863 13.98 57.53 -28.30
N PRO A 864 14.25 57.84 -27.01
CA PRO A 864 14.79 59.14 -26.62
C PRO A 864 16.17 58.98 -25.98
N SER A 865 17.21 59.25 -26.77
CA SER A 865 18.45 59.77 -26.22
C SER A 865 18.30 61.28 -25.97
N LEU A 866 19.01 61.76 -24.94
CA LEU A 866 19.27 63.16 -24.59
C LEU A 866 18.19 63.89 -23.77
N GLY A 867 18.51 64.10 -22.50
CA GLY A 867 17.88 65.13 -21.68
C GLY A 867 18.43 66.52 -21.95
N ALA A 868 17.67 67.53 -21.54
CA ALA A 868 18.12 68.74 -20.85
C ALA A 868 16.94 69.72 -20.71
N GLU A 869 16.91 70.36 -19.56
CA GLU A 869 16.27 71.62 -19.18
C GLU A 869 15.90 72.56 -20.35
N PHE A 870 14.74 73.22 -20.28
CA PHE A 870 14.62 74.69 -20.26
C PHE A 870 13.17 75.13 -20.04
N ALA A 871 13.04 76.23 -19.31
CA ALA A 871 11.80 76.84 -18.86
C ALA A 871 11.18 77.82 -19.89
N ALA A 872 9.93 78.17 -19.60
CA ALA A 872 9.20 79.41 -19.92
C ALA A 872 8.81 79.70 -21.39
N THR A 873 7.51 79.85 -21.65
CA THR A 873 6.89 81.15 -22.01
C THR A 873 5.35 81.07 -22.10
N GLU A 874 4.72 82.19 -21.75
CA GLU A 874 3.28 82.48 -21.72
C GLU A 874 2.61 82.45 -23.10
N PHE A 875 1.31 82.15 -23.15
CA PHE A 875 0.40 82.83 -24.07
C PHE A 875 -1.03 82.87 -23.47
N ALA A 876 -1.52 84.09 -23.27
CA ALA A 876 -2.89 84.40 -22.90
C ALA A 876 -3.78 84.50 -24.15
N GLY A 877 -5.03 84.06 -24.03
CA GLY A 877 -6.08 84.29 -25.02
C GLY A 877 -7.42 83.74 -24.53
N GLU A 878 -8.36 84.64 -24.21
CA GLU A 878 -9.76 84.33 -23.87
C GLU A 878 -10.45 83.57 -25.00
N VAL A 879 -11.22 82.52 -24.67
CA VAL A 879 -12.15 81.87 -25.60
C VAL A 879 -13.56 81.87 -25.02
N ASP A 880 -14.46 82.32 -25.88
CA ASP A 880 -15.89 82.63 -25.78
C ASP A 880 -16.76 81.47 -25.27
N VAL A 881 -17.57 81.74 -24.23
CA VAL A 881 -18.45 80.77 -23.52
C VAL A 881 -19.80 80.57 -24.24
N SER A 882 -20.00 81.18 -25.41
CA SER A 882 -21.27 81.11 -26.14
C SER A 882 -21.41 79.91 -27.10
N SER A 883 -20.31 79.23 -27.43
CA SER A 883 -20.30 78.05 -28.34
C SER A 883 -20.46 76.70 -27.62
N LEU A 884 -20.28 76.65 -26.30
CA LEU A 884 -20.44 75.43 -25.48
C LEU A 884 -21.90 75.07 -25.13
N LYS A 885 -22.84 76.02 -25.24
CA LYS A 885 -24.27 75.74 -24.95
C LYS A 885 -25.06 75.15 -26.11
N LYS A 886 -24.49 75.11 -27.32
CA LYS A 886 -25.15 74.55 -28.51
C LYS A 886 -24.70 73.13 -28.88
N ALA A 887 -23.61 72.65 -28.26
CA ALA A 887 -23.12 71.28 -28.41
C ALA A 887 -23.65 70.32 -27.32
N LEU A 888 -24.45 70.82 -26.37
CA LEU A 888 -24.94 70.06 -25.20
C LEU A 888 -26.39 69.54 -25.35
N THR A 889 -26.98 69.61 -26.55
CA THR A 889 -28.39 69.24 -26.74
C THR A 889 -28.69 68.08 -27.67
N GLU A 890 -27.71 67.48 -28.36
CA GLU A 890 -27.94 66.26 -29.16
C GLU A 890 -26.66 65.41 -29.19
N VAL A 891 -26.44 64.59 -28.15
CA VAL A 891 -25.52 63.44 -28.21
C VAL A 891 -26.30 62.24 -27.70
N ASP A 892 -26.49 61.25 -28.58
CA ASP A 892 -27.10 59.96 -28.29
C ASP A 892 -26.35 59.26 -27.14
N LEU A 893 -27.02 59.16 -25.99
CA LEU A 893 -26.51 58.63 -24.71
C LEU A 893 -26.48 57.08 -24.63
N SER A 894 -26.50 56.34 -25.73
CA SER A 894 -26.70 54.88 -25.71
C SER A 894 -25.42 54.04 -25.80
N ALA A 895 -24.29 54.56 -26.28
CA ALA A 895 -23.07 53.76 -26.49
C ALA A 895 -21.99 53.94 -25.39
N GLU A 896 -21.77 55.15 -24.89
CA GLU A 896 -20.70 55.44 -23.90
C GLU A 896 -21.08 55.03 -22.47
N ALA A 897 -22.38 54.86 -22.17
CA ALA A 897 -22.85 54.43 -20.85
C ALA A 897 -22.62 52.93 -20.56
N MET A 898 -22.51 52.10 -21.61
CA MET A 898 -22.33 50.65 -21.49
C MET A 898 -20.91 50.27 -21.05
N ASP A 899 -19.90 51.09 -21.33
CA ASP A 899 -18.48 50.83 -21.03
C ASP A 899 -18.12 51.05 -19.52
N HIS A 900 -19.10 51.42 -18.70
CA HIS A 900 -18.93 51.69 -17.26
C HIS A 900 -19.66 50.73 -16.33
N LEU A 901 -20.40 49.76 -16.89
CA LEU A 901 -21.02 48.67 -16.13
C LEU A 901 -20.02 47.55 -15.84
N PRO A 902 -20.09 46.88 -14.69
CA PRO A 902 -19.21 45.76 -14.36
C PRO A 902 -19.41 44.56 -15.31
N ASP A 903 -18.32 43.94 -15.77
CA ASP A 903 -18.39 42.74 -16.61
C ASP A 903 -18.81 41.53 -15.75
N VAL A 904 -19.84 40.82 -16.20
CA VAL A 904 -20.33 39.58 -15.59
C VAL A 904 -19.25 38.50 -15.57
N ARG A 905 -18.27 38.54 -16.48
CA ARG A 905 -17.12 37.62 -16.48
C ARG A 905 -16.18 37.81 -15.27
N GLU A 906 -16.24 38.94 -14.56
CA GLU A 906 -15.51 39.08 -13.28
C GLU A 906 -16.02 38.11 -12.20
N LEU A 907 -17.21 37.55 -12.37
CA LEU A 907 -17.86 36.64 -11.42
C LEU A 907 -17.55 35.16 -11.69
N ASP A 908 -16.76 34.86 -12.72
CA ASP A 908 -16.46 33.50 -13.17
C ASP A 908 -15.80 32.66 -12.07
N GLU A 909 -14.82 33.21 -11.34
CA GLU A 909 -14.15 32.49 -10.24
C GLU A 909 -15.10 32.16 -9.09
N ASN A 910 -16.07 33.04 -8.84
CA ASN A 910 -17.08 32.87 -7.79
C ASN A 910 -18.06 31.76 -8.17
N LEU A 911 -18.47 31.67 -9.44
CA LEU A 911 -19.33 30.59 -9.95
C LEU A 911 -18.60 29.23 -9.95
N ASP A 912 -17.35 29.18 -10.39
CA ASP A 912 -16.53 27.96 -10.29
C ASP A 912 -16.38 27.53 -8.82
N THR A 913 -16.10 28.47 -7.91
CA THR A 913 -16.02 28.19 -6.47
C THR A 913 -17.35 27.66 -5.92
N ALA A 914 -18.48 28.25 -6.34
CA ALA A 914 -19.81 27.77 -5.97
C ALA A 914 -20.06 26.33 -6.45
N PHE A 915 -19.68 26.02 -7.69
CA PHE A 915 -19.76 24.69 -8.27
C PHE A 915 -18.88 23.67 -7.52
N GLN A 916 -17.63 24.04 -7.20
CA GLN A 916 -16.74 23.18 -6.42
C GLN A 916 -17.31 22.89 -5.03
N LEU A 917 -17.87 23.90 -4.34
CA LEU A 917 -18.43 23.73 -3.01
C LEU A 917 -19.73 22.91 -3.03
N ALA A 918 -20.60 23.12 -4.02
CA ALA A 918 -21.86 22.38 -4.18
C ALA A 918 -21.64 20.91 -4.51
N THR A 919 -20.69 20.60 -5.40
CA THR A 919 -20.34 19.21 -5.76
C THR A 919 -19.51 18.52 -4.68
N ASN A 920 -18.75 19.26 -3.87
CA ASN A 920 -17.98 18.68 -2.75
C ASN A 920 -18.86 18.37 -1.54
N ARG A 921 -19.93 19.16 -1.33
CA ARG A 921 -20.93 18.97 -0.25
C ARG A 921 -22.33 18.95 -0.85
N GLY A 922 -22.75 17.76 -1.26
CA GLY A 922 -24.06 17.49 -1.84
C GLY A 922 -25.24 17.77 -0.90
N PRO A 923 -26.46 17.85 -1.46
CA PRO A 923 -27.65 18.26 -0.73
C PRO A 923 -28.23 17.22 0.26
N LEU A 924 -27.92 15.93 0.14
CA LEU A 924 -28.51 14.88 0.98
C LEU A 924 -27.81 14.80 2.34
N CYS A 925 -26.51 14.60 2.31
CA CYS A 925 -25.67 14.20 3.44
C CYS A 925 -24.41 15.06 3.56
N ALA A 926 -24.28 16.13 2.76
CA ALA A 926 -23.03 16.86 2.58
C ALA A 926 -21.86 15.93 2.19
N GLU A 927 -22.15 14.93 1.34
CA GLU A 927 -21.16 14.04 0.74
C GLU A 927 -20.92 14.44 -0.73
N PRO A 928 -19.77 14.06 -1.32
CA PRO A 928 -19.47 14.46 -2.69
C PRO A 928 -20.48 13.92 -3.70
N VAL A 929 -20.90 14.81 -4.61
CA VAL A 929 -21.78 14.49 -5.74
C VAL A 929 -20.97 13.78 -6.83
N VAL A 930 -21.59 12.84 -7.55
CA VAL A 930 -20.96 12.05 -8.62
C VAL A 930 -21.94 11.92 -9.79
N GLY A 931 -21.43 12.03 -11.03
CA GLY A 931 -22.19 11.75 -12.24
C GLY A 931 -23.24 12.79 -12.59
N MET A 932 -23.01 14.06 -12.28
CA MET A 932 -23.90 15.17 -12.65
C MET A 932 -23.23 16.11 -13.65
N ALA A 933 -23.96 16.48 -14.71
CA ALA A 933 -23.59 17.55 -15.62
C ALA A 933 -24.40 18.81 -15.29
N TYR A 934 -23.72 19.94 -15.16
CA TYR A 934 -24.35 21.23 -14.91
C TYR A 934 -24.07 22.16 -16.08
N PHE A 935 -25.12 22.73 -16.65
CA PHE A 935 -25.07 23.66 -17.76
C PHE A 935 -25.35 25.07 -17.25
N LEU A 936 -24.44 25.99 -17.50
CA LEU A 936 -24.69 27.42 -17.30
C LEU A 936 -25.37 27.95 -18.57
N GLU A 937 -26.67 28.23 -18.47
CA GLU A 937 -27.47 28.68 -19.62
C GLU A 937 -27.42 30.21 -19.79
N ALA A 938 -27.52 30.97 -18.70
CA ALA A 938 -27.48 32.42 -18.74
C ALA A 938 -26.94 33.03 -17.43
N VAL A 939 -26.26 34.16 -17.55
CA VAL A 939 -25.95 35.07 -16.42
C VAL A 939 -26.25 36.49 -16.88
N GLU A 940 -27.26 37.11 -16.29
CA GLU A 940 -27.78 38.39 -16.75
C GLU A 940 -27.62 39.45 -15.65
N LEU A 941 -27.24 40.65 -16.06
CA LEU A 941 -27.14 41.83 -15.21
C LEU A 941 -28.35 42.73 -15.49
N HIS A 942 -29.27 42.82 -14.53
CA HIS A 942 -30.45 43.68 -14.62
C HIS A 942 -30.13 45.06 -14.05
N ALA A 943 -29.54 45.91 -14.89
CA ALA A 943 -29.15 47.28 -14.53
C ALA A 943 -30.12 48.37 -15.02
N GLU A 944 -31.19 47.99 -15.73
CA GLU A 944 -32.06 48.92 -16.49
C GLU A 944 -32.79 49.94 -15.61
N ASP A 945 -33.07 49.61 -14.34
CA ASP A 945 -33.80 50.46 -13.38
C ASP A 945 -32.91 51.17 -12.33
N LEU A 946 -31.58 51.09 -12.44
CA LEU A 946 -30.64 51.51 -11.39
C LEU A 946 -29.55 52.46 -11.88
N ASP A 947 -29.28 53.52 -11.09
CA ASP A 947 -28.14 54.41 -11.33
C ASP A 947 -26.79 53.67 -11.24
N ILE A 948 -25.81 54.04 -12.08
CA ILE A 948 -24.48 53.41 -12.15
C ILE A 948 -23.76 53.39 -10.79
N ALA A 949 -23.92 54.43 -9.97
CA ALA A 949 -23.36 54.50 -8.61
C ALA A 949 -23.97 53.44 -7.69
N THR A 950 -25.27 53.18 -7.82
CA THR A 950 -26.02 52.16 -7.08
C THR A 950 -25.62 50.76 -7.52
N VAL A 951 -25.44 50.53 -8.83
CA VAL A 951 -24.95 49.26 -9.38
C VAL A 951 -23.55 48.94 -8.83
N ARG A 952 -22.61 49.89 -8.84
CA ARG A 952 -21.25 49.68 -8.28
C ARG A 952 -21.25 49.43 -6.78
N SER A 953 -22.08 50.14 -6.02
CA SER A 953 -22.21 49.92 -4.58
C SER A 953 -22.78 48.54 -4.25
N ARG A 954 -23.68 48.00 -5.09
CA ARG A 954 -24.24 46.66 -4.92
C ARG A 954 -23.29 45.57 -5.43
N TRP A 955 -22.49 45.87 -6.47
CA TRP A 955 -21.52 44.95 -7.08
C TRP A 955 -20.51 44.36 -6.08
N SER A 956 -20.03 45.16 -5.12
CA SER A 956 -19.10 44.67 -4.10
C SER A 956 -19.70 43.57 -3.21
N GLY A 957 -21.04 43.57 -3.03
CA GLY A 957 -21.78 42.56 -2.28
C GLY A 957 -22.21 41.34 -3.12
N VAL A 958 -22.14 41.42 -4.45
CA VAL A 958 -22.54 40.32 -5.36
C VAL A 958 -21.61 39.13 -5.19
N ARG A 959 -20.29 39.34 -5.08
CA ARG A 959 -19.29 38.26 -5.04
C ARG A 959 -19.56 37.20 -3.97
N GLY A 960 -19.86 37.62 -2.74
CA GLY A 960 -20.15 36.68 -1.64
C GLY A 960 -21.51 36.00 -1.77
N GLN A 961 -22.55 36.77 -2.10
CA GLN A 961 -23.92 36.24 -2.24
C GLN A 961 -24.06 35.30 -3.45
N LEU A 962 -23.32 35.54 -4.53
CA LEU A 962 -23.31 34.68 -5.71
C LEU A 962 -22.78 33.29 -5.41
N ILE A 963 -21.79 33.16 -4.52
CA ILE A 963 -21.28 31.85 -4.12
C ILE A 963 -22.37 31.04 -3.42
N SER A 964 -23.09 31.67 -2.47
CA SER A 964 -24.20 31.03 -1.77
C SER A 964 -25.39 30.72 -2.69
N ALA A 965 -25.83 31.70 -3.49
CA ALA A 965 -26.94 31.52 -4.43
C ALA A 965 -26.63 30.48 -5.53
N GLY A 966 -25.40 30.47 -6.02
CA GLY A 966 -24.91 29.46 -6.96
C GLY A 966 -24.90 28.07 -6.34
N GLN A 967 -24.43 27.91 -5.10
CA GLN A 967 -24.48 26.63 -4.40
C GLN A 967 -25.90 26.10 -4.26
N ASP A 968 -26.85 26.96 -3.87
CA ASP A 968 -28.25 26.59 -3.73
C ASP A 968 -28.87 26.23 -5.08
N ALA A 969 -28.52 26.93 -6.16
CA ALA A 969 -28.97 26.59 -7.51
C ALA A 969 -28.45 25.22 -7.97
N PHE A 970 -27.17 24.93 -7.80
CA PHE A 970 -26.58 23.61 -8.12
C PHE A 970 -27.22 22.48 -7.30
N ARG A 971 -27.44 22.69 -5.99
CA ARG A 971 -28.10 21.70 -5.11
C ARG A 971 -29.55 21.47 -5.49
N ASN A 972 -30.30 22.54 -5.72
CA ASN A 972 -31.72 22.43 -6.09
C ASN A 972 -31.91 21.80 -7.46
N GLY A 973 -30.98 22.02 -8.40
CA GLY A 973 -30.99 21.37 -9.70
C GLY A 973 -30.86 19.85 -9.58
N LEU A 974 -29.99 19.36 -8.69
CA LEU A 974 -29.89 17.92 -8.39
C LEU A 974 -31.19 17.39 -7.75
N LEU A 975 -31.71 18.12 -6.75
CA LEU A 975 -32.96 17.76 -6.06
C LEU A 975 -34.24 17.91 -6.90
N ASP A 976 -34.14 18.41 -8.14
CA ASP A 976 -35.26 18.41 -9.10
C ASP A 976 -35.35 17.06 -9.85
N TRP A 977 -34.30 16.24 -9.76
CA TRP A 977 -34.28 14.84 -10.17
C TRP A 977 -34.52 13.95 -8.95
N SER A 978 -34.63 12.63 -9.17
CA SER A 978 -34.76 11.66 -8.07
C SER A 978 -33.38 11.37 -7.47
N PRO A 979 -33.07 11.86 -6.25
CA PRO A 979 -31.74 11.71 -5.67
C PRO A 979 -31.49 10.27 -5.20
N ARG A 980 -30.23 9.84 -5.27
CA ARG A 980 -29.79 8.50 -4.86
C ARG A 980 -28.50 8.60 -4.07
N LEU A 981 -28.36 7.73 -3.08
CA LEU A 981 -27.09 7.49 -2.41
C LEU A 981 -26.32 6.42 -3.18
N GLN A 982 -25.01 6.61 -3.36
CA GLN A 982 -24.12 5.53 -3.79
C GLN A 982 -23.42 4.96 -2.56
N LEU A 983 -23.53 3.64 -2.42
CA LEU A 983 -22.91 2.86 -1.36
C LEU A 983 -21.53 2.43 -1.83
N ALA A 984 -20.55 2.56 -0.94
CA ALA A 984 -19.29 1.85 -1.08
C ALA A 984 -19.55 0.33 -1.00
N MET A 985 -18.95 -0.45 -1.90
CA MET A 985 -19.11 -1.90 -2.01
C MET A 985 -17.77 -2.62 -1.82
N TYR A 986 -17.78 -3.69 -1.05
CA TYR A 986 -16.72 -4.68 -1.00
C TYR A 986 -17.04 -5.83 -1.95
N SER A 987 -16.02 -6.27 -2.69
CA SER A 987 -15.96 -7.63 -3.20
C SER A 987 -15.52 -8.53 -2.06
N CYS A 988 -16.23 -9.64 -1.90
CA CYS A 988 -16.07 -10.58 -0.82
C CYS A 988 -15.89 -11.98 -1.38
N ASP A 989 -14.70 -12.55 -1.21
CA ASP A 989 -14.44 -13.93 -1.58
C ASP A 989 -14.45 -14.79 -0.32
N VAL A 990 -15.33 -15.81 -0.31
CA VAL A 990 -15.51 -16.72 0.82
C VAL A 990 -15.19 -18.14 0.37
N GLN A 991 -14.23 -18.76 1.03
CA GLN A 991 -13.99 -20.19 0.87
C GLN A 991 -14.74 -20.98 1.93
N ALA A 992 -15.47 -22.01 1.49
CA ALA A 992 -16.38 -22.77 2.33
C ALA A 992 -16.53 -24.20 1.81
N THR A 993 -16.78 -25.17 2.68
CA THR A 993 -17.18 -26.52 2.25
C THR A 993 -18.67 -26.56 1.91
N GLY A 994 -19.09 -27.54 1.11
CA GLY A 994 -20.50 -27.71 0.71
C GLY A 994 -21.50 -27.75 1.87
N GLU A 995 -21.09 -28.23 3.04
CA GLU A 995 -21.94 -28.33 4.24
C GLU A 995 -22.29 -26.96 4.86
N VAL A 996 -21.40 -25.97 4.73
CA VAL A 996 -21.55 -24.65 5.35
C VAL A 996 -21.97 -23.55 4.37
N LEU A 997 -22.04 -23.83 3.07
CA LEU A 997 -22.47 -22.89 2.03
C LEU A 997 -23.81 -22.21 2.33
N GLY A 998 -24.81 -22.99 2.74
CA GLY A 998 -26.12 -22.42 3.09
C GLY A 998 -26.06 -21.40 4.23
N LYS A 999 -25.12 -21.57 5.17
CA LYS A 999 -24.89 -20.60 6.25
C LYS A 999 -24.21 -19.34 5.72
N VAL A 1000 -23.24 -19.48 4.82
CA VAL A 1000 -22.56 -18.35 4.15
C VAL A 1000 -23.58 -17.49 3.41
N TYR A 1001 -24.44 -18.11 2.60
CA TYR A 1001 -25.52 -17.41 1.88
C TYR A 1001 -26.49 -16.69 2.82
N GLY A 1002 -26.84 -17.33 3.93
CA GLY A 1002 -27.68 -16.71 4.96
C GLY A 1002 -27.05 -15.44 5.56
N VAL A 1003 -25.73 -15.43 5.81
CA VAL A 1003 -25.04 -14.24 6.36
C VAL A 1003 -24.92 -13.14 5.30
N VAL A 1004 -24.50 -13.49 4.07
CA VAL A 1004 -24.38 -12.53 2.95
C VAL A 1004 -25.73 -11.85 2.67
N ALA A 1005 -26.81 -12.63 2.55
CA ALA A 1005 -28.15 -12.09 2.29
C ALA A 1005 -28.66 -11.22 3.45
N LYS A 1006 -28.41 -11.63 4.71
CA LYS A 1006 -28.78 -10.82 5.90
C LYS A 1006 -28.11 -9.45 5.89
N ARG A 1007 -26.89 -9.35 5.38
CA ARG A 1007 -26.13 -8.10 5.24
C ARG A 1007 -26.35 -7.42 3.88
N LYS A 1008 -27.41 -7.77 3.15
CA LYS A 1008 -27.79 -7.19 1.84
C LYS A 1008 -26.72 -7.36 0.77
N GLY A 1009 -25.85 -8.36 0.89
CA GLY A 1009 -24.89 -8.72 -0.14
C GLY A 1009 -25.54 -9.55 -1.25
N ARG A 1010 -24.94 -9.53 -2.44
CA ARG A 1010 -25.33 -10.33 -3.60
C ARG A 1010 -24.21 -11.27 -4.00
N ILE A 1011 -24.53 -12.50 -4.36
CA ILE A 1011 -23.55 -13.47 -4.86
C ILE A 1011 -23.34 -13.20 -6.36
N VAL A 1012 -22.08 -13.09 -6.78
CA VAL A 1012 -21.66 -12.86 -8.17
C VAL A 1012 -21.35 -14.19 -8.86
N SER A 1013 -20.58 -15.05 -8.19
CA SER A 1013 -20.22 -16.38 -8.70
C SER A 1013 -20.03 -17.41 -7.58
N GLU A 1014 -20.21 -18.68 -7.92
CA GLU A 1014 -19.93 -19.83 -7.07
C GLU A 1014 -19.14 -20.85 -7.90
N GLU A 1015 -17.93 -21.18 -7.47
CA GLU A 1015 -17.03 -22.08 -8.19
C GLU A 1015 -16.49 -23.17 -7.25
N MET A 1016 -16.59 -24.44 -7.65
CA MET A 1016 -16.01 -25.56 -6.89
C MET A 1016 -14.53 -25.71 -7.24
N LYS A 1017 -13.65 -25.79 -6.24
CA LYS A 1017 -12.23 -26.09 -6.47
C LYS A 1017 -12.03 -27.58 -6.73
N GLU A 1018 -11.69 -27.94 -7.96
CA GLU A 1018 -11.49 -29.33 -8.36
C GLU A 1018 -10.48 -30.08 -7.48
N GLY A 1019 -10.83 -31.30 -7.08
CA GLY A 1019 -10.01 -32.16 -6.22
C GLY A 1019 -9.98 -31.76 -4.74
N THR A 1020 -10.75 -30.77 -4.32
CA THR A 1020 -11.03 -30.45 -2.91
C THR A 1020 -12.53 -30.44 -2.64
N ALA A 1021 -12.93 -30.42 -1.37
CA ALA A 1021 -14.34 -30.26 -0.97
C ALA A 1021 -14.75 -28.79 -0.81
N PHE A 1022 -13.90 -27.84 -1.22
CA PHE A 1022 -14.11 -26.41 -1.03
C PHE A 1022 -14.73 -25.75 -2.27
N PHE A 1023 -15.57 -24.77 -1.99
CA PHE A 1023 -16.19 -23.85 -2.92
C PHE A 1023 -15.67 -22.45 -2.63
N THR A 1024 -15.49 -21.67 -3.69
CA THR A 1024 -15.19 -20.24 -3.62
C THR A 1024 -16.45 -19.50 -4.03
N VAL A 1025 -16.99 -18.71 -3.11
CA VAL A 1025 -18.16 -17.85 -3.32
C VAL A 1025 -17.69 -16.42 -3.43
N SER A 1026 -17.87 -15.81 -4.59
CA SER A 1026 -17.57 -14.39 -4.82
C SER A 1026 -18.87 -13.59 -4.65
N ALA A 1027 -18.89 -12.60 -3.78
CA ALA A 1027 -20.05 -11.78 -3.47
C ALA A 1027 -19.71 -10.28 -3.44
N LEU A 1028 -20.72 -9.43 -3.62
CA LEU A 1028 -20.62 -7.98 -3.40
C LEU A 1028 -21.42 -7.61 -2.15
N LEU A 1029 -20.80 -6.86 -1.25
CA LEU A 1029 -21.32 -6.52 0.07
C LEU A 1029 -21.21 -5.01 0.33
N PRO A 1030 -22.29 -4.31 0.73
CA PRO A 1030 -22.18 -2.90 1.10
C PRO A 1030 -21.25 -2.70 2.31
N VAL A 1031 -20.30 -1.76 2.22
CA VAL A 1031 -19.33 -1.47 3.30
C VAL A 1031 -20.05 -1.13 4.61
N VAL A 1032 -21.16 -0.39 4.55
CA VAL A 1032 -21.97 -0.05 5.73
C VAL A 1032 -22.57 -1.25 6.46
N GLU A 1033 -22.79 -2.36 5.77
CA GLU A 1033 -23.31 -3.59 6.38
C GLU A 1033 -22.19 -4.61 6.68
N SER A 1034 -20.94 -4.33 6.32
CA SER A 1034 -19.82 -5.26 6.40
C SER A 1034 -19.16 -5.37 7.79
N PHE A 1035 -19.39 -4.42 8.70
CA PHE A 1035 -18.78 -4.44 10.03
C PHE A 1035 -19.26 -5.65 10.86
N GLY A 1036 -18.31 -6.41 11.41
CA GLY A 1036 -18.58 -7.68 12.10
C GLY A 1036 -19.06 -8.81 11.17
N PHE A 1037 -18.96 -8.67 9.86
CA PHE A 1037 -19.32 -9.72 8.90
C PHE A 1037 -18.39 -10.93 8.98
N ALA A 1038 -17.07 -10.69 9.08
CA ALA A 1038 -16.07 -11.74 9.18
C ALA A 1038 -16.29 -12.61 10.43
N ASP A 1039 -16.54 -11.98 11.57
CA ASP A 1039 -16.82 -12.68 12.81
C ASP A 1039 -18.15 -13.43 12.79
N GLU A 1040 -19.19 -12.88 12.16
CA GLU A 1040 -20.48 -13.56 12.02
C GLU A 1040 -20.35 -14.81 11.13
N ILE A 1041 -19.62 -14.72 10.01
CA ILE A 1041 -19.32 -15.90 9.16
C ILE A 1041 -18.50 -16.92 9.95
N ARG A 1042 -17.42 -16.49 10.60
CA ARG A 1042 -16.54 -17.38 11.36
C ARG A 1042 -17.31 -18.09 12.47
N THR A 1043 -18.17 -17.38 13.19
CA THR A 1043 -18.98 -17.93 14.27
C THR A 1043 -20.03 -18.92 13.74
N ARG A 1044 -20.79 -18.57 12.69
CA ARG A 1044 -21.85 -19.45 12.16
C ARG A 1044 -21.29 -20.71 11.50
N THR A 1045 -20.12 -20.61 10.88
CA THR A 1045 -19.45 -21.73 10.23
C THR A 1045 -18.49 -22.47 11.17
N SER A 1046 -18.43 -22.11 12.46
CA SER A 1046 -17.49 -22.68 13.43
C SER A 1046 -16.02 -22.60 12.95
N GLY A 1047 -15.68 -21.53 12.21
CA GLY A 1047 -14.36 -21.30 11.62
C GLY A 1047 -14.13 -21.97 10.27
N ALA A 1048 -15.10 -22.70 9.73
CA ALA A 1048 -14.95 -23.42 8.46
C ALA A 1048 -14.99 -22.53 7.21
N ALA A 1049 -15.37 -21.26 7.36
CA ALA A 1049 -15.30 -20.27 6.28
C ALA A 1049 -14.66 -18.98 6.79
N SER A 1050 -13.82 -18.39 5.95
CA SER A 1050 -13.18 -17.09 6.19
C SER A 1050 -13.44 -16.18 4.99
N PRO A 1051 -14.12 -15.03 5.18
CA PRO A 1051 -14.33 -14.07 4.11
C PRO A 1051 -13.15 -13.10 3.97
N GLN A 1052 -12.87 -12.68 2.75
CA GLN A 1052 -11.91 -11.62 2.46
C GLN A 1052 -12.62 -10.45 1.81
N LEU A 1053 -12.50 -9.26 2.38
CA LEU A 1053 -13.14 -8.04 1.90
C LEU A 1053 -12.12 -7.17 1.16
N VAL A 1054 -12.43 -6.81 -0.09
CA VAL A 1054 -11.62 -5.91 -0.92
C VAL A 1054 -12.52 -4.81 -1.48
N PHE A 1055 -12.08 -3.56 -1.43
CA PHE A 1055 -12.87 -2.45 -1.99
C PHE A 1055 -13.07 -2.62 -3.50
N HIS A 1056 -14.34 -2.66 -3.93
CA HIS A 1056 -14.70 -2.84 -5.34
C HIS A 1056 -15.03 -1.50 -6.02
N GLY A 1057 -15.68 -0.58 -5.31
CA GLY A 1057 -16.12 0.70 -5.86
C GLY A 1057 -17.40 1.21 -5.21
N TYR A 1058 -18.11 2.10 -5.90
CA TYR A 1058 -19.40 2.65 -5.46
C TYR A 1058 -20.53 2.17 -6.37
N GLU A 1059 -21.64 1.72 -5.78
CA GLU A 1059 -22.86 1.35 -6.50
C GLU A 1059 -24.05 2.20 -6.05
N THR A 1060 -24.89 2.61 -7.00
CA THR A 1060 -26.11 3.38 -6.70
C THR A 1060 -27.13 2.49 -5.98
N LEU A 1061 -27.54 2.89 -4.78
CA LEU A 1061 -28.68 2.27 -4.08
C LEU A 1061 -29.96 2.71 -4.77
N ASP A 1062 -30.70 1.76 -5.36
CA ASP A 1062 -31.95 2.06 -6.08
C ASP A 1062 -33.14 2.28 -5.12
N GLN A 1063 -32.99 3.25 -4.22
CA GLN A 1063 -34.04 3.73 -3.33
C GLN A 1063 -33.88 5.24 -3.17
N ASP A 1064 -34.98 5.98 -3.33
CA ASP A 1064 -35.01 7.42 -3.08
C ASP A 1064 -35.18 7.68 -1.56
N PRO A 1065 -34.28 8.45 -0.91
CA PRO A 1065 -34.41 8.76 0.51
C PRO A 1065 -35.64 9.62 0.86
N PHE A 1066 -36.22 10.32 -0.12
CA PHE A 1066 -37.39 11.18 0.07
C PHE A 1066 -38.70 10.60 -0.48
N TRP A 1067 -38.68 9.37 -1.01
CA TRP A 1067 -39.90 8.77 -1.54
C TRP A 1067 -40.94 8.54 -0.45
N VAL A 1068 -42.17 8.90 -0.78
CA VAL A 1068 -43.38 8.75 0.03
C VAL A 1068 -44.40 8.06 -0.86
N PRO A 1069 -45.11 7.02 -0.38
CA PRO A 1069 -46.17 6.38 -1.15
C PRO A 1069 -47.25 7.42 -1.48
N THR A 1070 -47.62 7.49 -2.76
CA THR A 1070 -48.63 8.43 -3.27
C THR A 1070 -49.89 7.74 -3.75
N THR A 1071 -49.82 6.45 -4.11
CA THR A 1071 -50.97 5.65 -4.56
C THR A 1071 -51.44 4.68 -3.47
N GLU A 1072 -52.71 4.25 -3.56
CA GLU A 1072 -53.26 3.23 -2.65
C GLU A 1072 -52.57 1.87 -2.85
N GLU A 1073 -52.20 1.51 -4.08
CA GLU A 1073 -51.44 0.28 -4.40
C GLU A 1073 -50.03 0.29 -3.76
N GLU A 1074 -49.31 1.42 -3.81
CA GLU A 1074 -48.01 1.59 -3.16
C GLU A 1074 -48.10 1.50 -1.62
N LEU A 1075 -49.24 1.94 -1.06
CA LEU A 1075 -49.51 1.86 0.37
C LEU A 1075 -49.86 0.42 0.81
N GLU A 1076 -50.56 -0.33 -0.04
CA GLU A 1076 -50.86 -1.76 0.16
C GLU A 1076 -49.60 -2.63 0.10
N ASP A 1077 -48.69 -2.35 -0.83
CA ASP A 1077 -47.38 -3.04 -0.97
C ASP A 1077 -46.45 -2.85 0.23
N LEU A 1078 -46.62 -1.77 1.00
CA LEU A 1078 -45.89 -1.49 2.24
C LEU A 1078 -46.45 -2.24 3.46
N GLY A 1079 -47.62 -2.87 3.33
CA GLY A 1079 -48.34 -3.58 4.41
C GLY A 1079 -49.16 -2.67 5.33
N GLU A 1080 -50.17 -3.23 6.01
CA GLU A 1080 -51.07 -2.49 6.94
C GLU A 1080 -50.35 -1.82 8.12
N LYS A 1081 -49.12 -2.23 8.41
CA LYS A 1081 -48.16 -1.54 9.27
C LYS A 1081 -46.94 -1.25 8.40
N ALA A 1082 -46.46 -0.02 8.43
CA ALA A 1082 -45.24 0.41 7.73
C ALA A 1082 -43.99 -0.32 8.25
N ASP A 1083 -43.87 -1.62 7.98
CA ASP A 1083 -42.86 -2.52 8.53
C ASP A 1083 -41.56 -2.47 7.72
N ARG A 1084 -41.60 -1.91 6.49
CA ARG A 1084 -40.41 -1.69 5.65
C ARG A 1084 -39.86 -0.27 5.80
N GLU A 1085 -38.84 -0.12 6.65
CA GLU A 1085 -38.06 1.11 6.80
C GLU A 1085 -37.31 1.44 5.48
N ASN A 1086 -37.43 2.67 4.99
CA ASN A 1086 -36.64 3.14 3.84
C ASN A 1086 -35.16 3.19 4.22
N ILE A 1087 -34.36 2.31 3.62
CA ILE A 1087 -32.95 2.12 3.97
C ILE A 1087 -32.12 3.34 3.54
N ALA A 1088 -32.41 3.92 2.36
CA ALA A 1088 -31.73 5.13 1.89
C ALA A 1088 -31.95 6.30 2.86
N LYS A 1089 -33.19 6.46 3.35
CA LYS A 1089 -33.50 7.48 4.37
C LYS A 1089 -32.77 7.22 5.68
N LYS A 1090 -32.73 5.97 6.15
CA LYS A 1090 -32.00 5.59 7.37
C LYS A 1090 -30.51 5.93 7.29
N TYR A 1091 -29.85 5.61 6.18
CA TYR A 1091 -28.44 5.96 5.97
C TYR A 1091 -28.25 7.47 5.89
N MET A 1092 -29.13 8.17 5.19
CA MET A 1092 -29.10 9.64 5.11
C MET A 1092 -29.22 10.28 6.49
N ASP A 1093 -30.24 9.90 7.28
CA ASP A 1093 -30.51 10.46 8.60
C ASP A 1093 -29.38 10.16 9.59
N SER A 1094 -28.76 8.98 9.49
CA SER A 1094 -27.58 8.61 10.29
C SER A 1094 -26.40 9.55 10.01
N VAL A 1095 -26.08 9.79 8.74
CA VAL A 1095 -24.98 10.70 8.34
C VAL A 1095 -25.30 12.14 8.70
N ARG A 1096 -26.55 12.59 8.48
CA ARG A 1096 -26.99 13.95 8.83
C ARG A 1096 -26.92 14.19 10.34
N THR A 1097 -27.38 13.24 11.16
CA THR A 1097 -27.30 13.34 12.63
C THR A 1097 -25.85 13.48 13.08
N ARG A 1098 -24.95 12.64 12.54
CA ARG A 1098 -23.51 12.70 12.86
C ARG A 1098 -22.89 14.05 12.49
N LYS A 1099 -23.21 14.59 11.32
CA LYS A 1099 -22.71 15.90 10.87
C LYS A 1099 -23.41 17.10 11.53
N GLY A 1100 -24.30 16.87 12.49
CA GLY A 1100 -25.08 17.93 13.14
C GLY A 1100 -26.09 18.63 12.21
N MET A 1101 -26.46 18.00 11.09
CA MET A 1101 -27.44 18.53 10.14
C MET A 1101 -28.87 18.22 10.62
N ALA A 1102 -29.82 19.09 10.26
CA ALA A 1102 -31.23 18.88 10.59
C ALA A 1102 -31.76 17.57 9.97
N VAL A 1103 -32.47 16.79 10.78
CA VAL A 1103 -33.15 15.55 10.40
C VAL A 1103 -34.64 15.72 10.65
N ASP A 1104 -35.47 15.46 9.64
CA ASP A 1104 -36.93 15.56 9.73
C ASP A 1104 -37.51 14.37 10.52
N ARG A 1105 -37.32 14.39 11.84
CA ARG A 1105 -38.02 13.46 12.75
C ARG A 1105 -39.43 14.00 12.96
N LYS A 1106 -40.44 13.30 12.43
CA LYS A 1106 -41.82 13.47 12.89
C LYS A 1106 -41.92 12.97 14.34
N VAL A 1107 -41.53 13.79 15.30
CA VAL A 1107 -41.78 13.52 16.71
C VAL A 1107 -43.25 13.84 16.96
N VAL A 1108 -44.13 12.84 16.80
CA VAL A 1108 -45.51 12.95 17.30
C VAL A 1108 -45.43 12.85 18.82
N MET A 1109 -45.11 13.96 19.48
CA MET A 1109 -44.97 14.00 20.95
C MET A 1109 -46.32 14.09 21.67
N PHE A 1110 -47.41 14.49 20.99
CA PHE A 1110 -48.78 14.43 21.52
C PHE A 1110 -49.79 14.15 20.40
N ALA A 1111 -50.44 12.99 20.43
CA ALA A 1111 -51.50 12.60 19.49
C ALA A 1111 -52.90 13.15 19.86
N GLU A 1112 -52.99 14.10 20.81
CA GLU A 1112 -54.27 14.65 21.24
C GLU A 1112 -54.41 16.13 20.86
N LYS A 1113 -55.48 16.41 20.11
CA LYS A 1113 -56.03 17.72 19.68
C LYS A 1113 -55.67 18.21 18.27
N GLN A 1114 -56.04 17.42 17.26
CA GLN A 1114 -56.27 17.90 15.88
C GLN A 1114 -57.77 17.97 15.50
N LYS A 1115 -58.69 18.20 16.45
CA LYS A 1115 -60.13 18.39 16.16
C LYS A 1115 -60.63 19.84 16.25
N THR A 1116 -59.80 20.84 16.53
CA THR A 1116 -60.26 22.22 16.77
C THR A 1116 -59.64 23.31 15.90
N MET A 1117 -59.05 22.98 14.75
CA MET A 1117 -58.59 24.00 13.77
C MET A 1117 -59.23 23.78 12.40
N LYS A 1118 -60.56 23.82 12.37
CA LYS A 1118 -61.35 24.23 11.19
C LYS A 1118 -62.40 25.22 11.68
N ALA A 1119 -62.07 26.51 11.59
CA ALA A 1119 -62.95 27.68 11.47
C ALA A 1119 -62.25 28.94 12.05
N ALA A 1120 -61.50 29.64 11.21
CA ALA A 1120 -61.34 31.10 11.19
C ALA A 1120 -60.60 31.48 9.90
#